data_AF-I3JRD4-F1
#
_entry.id   AF-I3JRD4-F1
#
_cell.length_a   1.000
_cell.length_b   1.000
_cell.length_c   1.000
_cell.angle_alpha   90.00
_cell.angle_beta   90.00
_cell.angle_gamma   90.00
#
_symmetry.space_group_name_H-M   'P 1'
#
loop_
_entity.id
_entity.type
_entity.pdbx_description
1 polymer ?
#
loop_
_entity_poly.entity_id
_entity_poly.type
_entity_poly.pdbx_seq_one_letter_code
_entity_poly.pdbx_strand_id
1 'polypeptide(L)'
;ARASSESPSSLCFSPPICRAEGEMPDGSHKFSPNSESSLEPQKTCGGFSETYAALCDYNGIGCKEEVQWDVDTIYHSQDNREFNLLDFSHLDSRDLAVIVASIAYNTWFTKLYCKDMRIGSEVVDQVLHTISKSNSLEELTLENAGLKSDFPQKMASALSENPASVIHSLNLAHNTLDNQGTNLDSMNSSSLLPLSLSGNINTILKSLLLPMQNLYLFLAQPNCLVHLDLSGTDCTVDSLFGALLRGCCADLSYLNLSKNSFSHRKARDSLPTFRQFFSSAFSLTHVSLASMKVPPDSMRALFLGLSNNPHITDLHLDISSCELRSAGAGVIQELFPRVSCVGTLDISDNGLDADLLAVIPAFSRHPSLKHLMLGKNFNIKGRVLDEILQKLVHLVQEEECALQSLSLADSRLRQRGTVLVNALGSNACLRKVDLSGNLLEDSGAKMLSKALQINTTLRSVTWDRNNTTATGFQDVARALEHNFTLQYMPLPLSDVTQAYRSAPEKTDQIQRALLRNNQTQRFSQKQALRLHQGLVTSTAEQVMERLCVRVQQQVCVLKGCEEGEEVQTARQILKEARNSRALYPSLCELAHVLSVDGPVKQRLDTLAGELAKAADKELQVVVDSMVSLCRELCPMSCSAAERLSPPLSSISEQVSIPRSAIRNALMERAAEDINRALEEVKLSVVSYLTNSIVDQILQELYTTHKTLVLVISLYCMPSSSESEKDFELVPVVGVLETVDLLGFFPSSPSLGFMENSPKKRKYPVSSNSLGENV
;
A
#
# COMPACT_ATOMS: atom_id res chain seq x y z
N ALA A 1 -58.13 23.93 -32.60
CA ALA A 1 -57.63 23.67 -33.97
C ALA A 1 -56.55 24.69 -34.27
N ARG A 2 -55.32 24.22 -34.59
CA ARG A 2 -54.21 24.82 -35.40
C ARG A 2 -53.89 26.32 -35.22
N ALA A 3 -52.67 26.86 -35.15
CA ALA A 3 -51.30 26.48 -35.56
C ALA A 3 -50.39 27.66 -35.09
N SER A 4 -49.28 27.46 -34.36
CA SER A 4 -47.86 27.30 -34.78
C SER A 4 -47.16 28.52 -35.46
N SER A 5 -46.08 29.02 -34.83
CA SER A 5 -44.79 29.47 -35.43
C SER A 5 -43.88 30.04 -34.30
N GLU A 6 -43.01 29.22 -33.70
CA GLU A 6 -41.56 29.07 -34.01
C GLU A 6 -40.65 30.23 -33.51
N SER A 7 -39.72 29.88 -32.62
CA SER A 7 -38.62 30.69 -32.09
C SER A 7 -37.29 29.93 -32.32
N PRO A 8 -36.15 30.63 -32.49
CA PRO A 8 -35.10 30.22 -33.41
C PRO A 8 -34.15 29.13 -32.89
N SER A 9 -33.66 28.37 -33.86
CA SER A 9 -32.71 27.25 -33.80
C SER A 9 -31.32 27.65 -33.32
N SER A 10 -30.77 26.85 -32.41
CA SER A 10 -29.35 26.75 -32.08
C SER A 10 -28.55 26.22 -33.28
N LEU A 11 -27.65 27.04 -33.81
CA LEU A 11 -26.77 26.69 -34.93
C LEU A 11 -25.59 25.84 -34.42
N CYS A 12 -25.64 24.54 -34.67
CA CYS A 12 -24.45 23.70 -34.74
C CYS A 12 -23.76 23.95 -36.08
N PHE A 13 -22.51 24.40 -36.06
CA PHE A 13 -21.68 24.50 -37.26
C PHE A 13 -20.62 23.39 -37.25
N SER A 14 -20.82 22.39 -38.10
CA SER A 14 -19.82 21.42 -38.54
C SER A 14 -19.26 21.86 -39.90
N PRO A 15 -17.95 21.72 -40.19
CA PRO A 15 -17.41 22.15 -41.49
C PRO A 15 -17.60 21.06 -42.56
N PRO A 16 -18.01 21.43 -43.80
CA PRO A 16 -17.80 20.62 -44.99
C PRO A 16 -16.39 20.87 -45.55
N ILE A 17 -15.71 19.81 -45.99
CA ILE A 17 -14.39 19.87 -46.62
C ILE A 17 -14.54 20.42 -48.04
N CYS A 18 -14.11 21.67 -48.28
CA CYS A 18 -14.00 22.24 -49.63
C CYS A 18 -12.62 21.96 -50.23
N ARG A 19 -12.61 21.21 -51.34
CA ARG A 19 -11.50 21.11 -52.31
C ARG A 19 -11.27 22.47 -52.99
N ALA A 20 -10.02 22.90 -53.10
CA ALA A 20 -9.59 23.93 -54.05
C ALA A 20 -8.71 23.29 -55.12
N GLU A 21 -9.04 23.53 -56.39
CA GLU A 21 -8.30 23.13 -57.60
C GLU A 21 -7.28 24.20 -58.02
N GLY A 22 -6.20 23.76 -58.69
CA GLY A 22 -5.23 24.55 -59.48
C GLY A 22 -3.82 24.54 -58.86
N GLU A 23 -2.72 24.14 -59.51
CA GLU A 23 -2.35 23.92 -60.91
C GLU A 23 -1.31 22.78 -61.04
N MET A 24 -1.31 22.08 -62.17
CA MET A 24 -0.27 21.08 -62.54
C MET A 24 0.96 21.78 -63.14
N PRO A 25 2.16 21.20 -62.98
CA PRO A 25 2.76 20.59 -64.16
C PRO A 25 3.34 19.19 -63.93
N ASP A 26 3.49 18.53 -65.08
CA ASP A 26 3.79 17.14 -65.38
C ASP A 26 5.04 16.54 -64.73
N GLY A 27 4.99 15.25 -64.40
CA GLY A 27 6.12 14.52 -63.81
C GLY A 27 5.75 13.14 -63.26
N SER A 28 5.51 12.19 -64.15
CA SER A 28 5.24 10.79 -63.85
C SER A 28 6.36 10.11 -63.02
N HIS A 29 6.10 9.71 -61.78
CA HIS A 29 6.80 8.59 -61.14
C HIS A 29 5.88 7.79 -60.21
N LYS A 30 5.63 6.54 -60.59
CA LYS A 30 5.07 5.48 -59.74
C LYS A 30 6.07 5.16 -58.62
N PHE A 31 5.66 5.22 -57.36
CA PHE A 31 6.32 4.48 -56.28
C PHE A 31 5.29 3.86 -55.32
N SER A 32 5.55 2.59 -55.03
CA SER A 32 4.86 1.69 -54.09
C SER A 32 4.90 2.19 -52.64
N PRO A 33 4.03 1.68 -51.75
CA PRO A 33 4.03 2.03 -50.34
C PRO A 33 5.16 1.27 -49.65
N ASN A 34 6.15 1.99 -49.11
CA ASN A 34 6.98 1.59 -47.97
C ASN A 34 8.11 2.62 -47.78
N SER A 35 7.89 3.60 -46.92
CA SER A 35 8.96 4.28 -46.17
C SER A 35 8.33 5.02 -44.99
N GLU A 36 8.49 4.44 -43.80
CA GLU A 36 8.40 5.16 -42.53
C GLU A 36 9.39 6.33 -42.50
N SER A 37 9.09 7.31 -41.64
CA SER A 37 9.90 8.49 -41.26
C SER A 37 9.89 9.71 -42.19
N SER A 38 8.72 10.33 -42.35
CA SER A 38 8.66 11.79 -42.41
C SER A 38 8.83 12.33 -40.98
N LEU A 39 10.03 12.83 -40.66
CA LEU A 39 10.34 13.56 -39.43
C LEU A 39 9.53 14.86 -39.40
N GLU A 40 8.31 14.82 -38.85
CA GLU A 40 7.76 16.02 -38.21
C GLU A 40 8.58 16.26 -36.92
N PRO A 41 8.98 17.51 -36.61
CA PRO A 41 9.60 17.80 -35.33
C PRO A 41 8.66 17.30 -34.23
N GLN A 42 9.21 16.55 -33.27
CA GLN A 42 8.44 15.95 -32.19
C GLN A 42 7.73 17.06 -31.40
N LYS A 43 6.44 17.24 -31.67
CA LYS A 43 5.63 18.33 -31.11
C LYS A 43 5.51 18.12 -29.59
N THR A 44 5.83 19.17 -28.82
CA THR A 44 5.68 19.18 -27.36
C THR A 44 4.25 18.83 -26.98
N CYS A 45 4.10 17.93 -26.00
CA CYS A 45 2.81 17.44 -25.53
C CYS A 45 1.81 17.09 -26.65
N GLY A 46 2.27 16.46 -27.73
CA GLY A 46 1.41 16.04 -28.84
C GLY A 46 0.82 17.18 -29.67
N GLY A 47 1.48 18.34 -29.69
CA GLY A 47 1.05 19.51 -30.43
C GLY A 47 -0.11 20.27 -29.77
N PHE A 48 -0.15 20.24 -28.43
CA PHE A 48 -1.20 20.92 -27.68
C PHE A 48 -1.19 22.42 -27.94
N SER A 49 -0.01 23.06 -27.88
CA SER A 49 0.13 24.51 -28.03
C SER A 49 -0.34 25.03 -29.39
N GLU A 50 -0.10 24.28 -30.47
CA GLU A 50 -0.61 24.64 -31.81
C GLU A 50 -2.12 24.44 -31.93
N THR A 51 -2.64 23.35 -31.35
CA THR A 51 -4.09 23.08 -31.32
C THR A 51 -4.82 24.16 -30.52
N TYR A 52 -4.26 24.54 -29.38
CA TYR A 52 -4.77 25.60 -28.52
C TYR A 52 -4.76 26.96 -29.22
N ALA A 53 -3.64 27.35 -29.85
CA ALA A 53 -3.56 28.60 -30.60
C ALA A 53 -4.59 28.65 -31.75
N ALA A 54 -4.74 27.56 -32.51
CA ALA A 54 -5.71 27.48 -33.59
C ALA A 54 -7.17 27.58 -33.08
N LEU A 55 -7.48 26.95 -31.95
CA LEU A 55 -8.81 27.04 -31.34
C LEU A 55 -9.06 28.41 -30.70
N CYS A 56 -8.05 29.07 -30.15
CA CYS A 56 -8.14 30.47 -29.70
C CYS A 56 -8.52 31.39 -30.87
N ASP A 57 -7.80 31.29 -32.00
CA ASP A 57 -8.06 32.07 -33.20
C ASP A 57 -9.47 31.80 -33.75
N TYR A 58 -9.88 30.53 -33.83
CA TYR A 58 -11.22 30.14 -34.29
C TYR A 58 -12.35 30.70 -33.43
N ASN A 59 -12.17 30.72 -32.11
CA ASN A 59 -13.18 31.23 -31.17
C ASN A 59 -13.08 32.75 -30.94
N GLY A 60 -12.11 33.45 -31.55
CA GLY A 60 -11.87 34.87 -31.34
C GLY A 60 -11.42 35.19 -29.91
N ILE A 61 -10.73 34.24 -29.25
CA ILE A 61 -10.22 34.35 -27.87
C ILE A 61 -8.72 34.58 -27.95
N GLY A 62 -8.19 35.52 -27.15
CA GLY A 62 -6.76 35.80 -27.12
C GLY A 62 -5.98 34.61 -26.54
N CYS A 63 -5.03 34.07 -27.31
CA CYS A 63 -4.16 32.98 -26.86
C CYS A 63 -3.32 33.43 -25.66
N LYS A 64 -3.34 32.64 -24.59
CA LYS A 64 -2.59 32.93 -23.36
C LYS A 64 -1.22 32.27 -23.45
N GLU A 65 -0.17 33.09 -23.52
CA GLU A 65 1.22 32.61 -23.59
C GLU A 65 1.60 31.75 -22.37
N GLU A 66 1.04 32.05 -21.19
CA GLU A 66 1.27 31.26 -19.97
C GLU A 66 0.80 29.80 -20.10
N VAL A 67 -0.30 29.55 -20.81
CA VAL A 67 -0.83 28.19 -21.03
C VAL A 67 0.12 27.41 -21.93
N GLN A 68 0.59 28.03 -23.01
CA GLN A 68 1.56 27.42 -23.91
C GLN A 68 2.89 27.17 -23.19
N TRP A 69 3.36 28.15 -22.42
CA TRP A 69 4.61 28.02 -21.67
C TRP A 69 4.56 26.91 -20.61
N ASP A 70 3.49 26.83 -19.83
CA ASP A 70 3.29 25.77 -18.83
C ASP A 70 3.27 24.39 -19.49
N VAL A 71 2.55 24.25 -20.61
CA VAL A 71 2.45 22.96 -21.31
C VAL A 71 3.78 22.57 -21.96
N ASP A 72 4.43 23.49 -22.67
CA ASP A 72 5.67 23.21 -23.40
C ASP A 72 6.89 23.07 -22.47
N THR A 73 6.82 23.64 -21.26
CA THR A 73 7.93 23.62 -20.29
C THR A 73 7.68 22.66 -19.13
N ILE A 74 6.65 22.91 -18.32
CA ILE A 74 6.42 22.16 -17.08
C ILE A 74 5.89 20.77 -17.39
N TYR A 75 4.79 20.69 -18.16
CA TYR A 75 4.15 19.41 -18.47
C TYR A 75 5.05 18.52 -19.31
N HIS A 76 5.72 19.09 -20.32
CA HIS A 76 6.66 18.35 -21.14
C HIS A 76 7.87 17.84 -20.34
N SER A 77 8.48 18.67 -19.49
CA SER A 77 9.65 18.27 -18.69
C SER A 77 9.35 17.21 -17.63
N GLN A 78 8.11 17.15 -17.14
CA GLN A 78 7.64 16.16 -16.18
C GLN A 78 7.10 14.88 -16.83
N ASP A 79 7.06 14.81 -18.17
CA ASP A 79 6.34 13.77 -18.94
C ASP A 79 4.91 13.58 -18.41
N ASN A 80 4.27 14.68 -18.01
CA ASN A 80 2.96 14.63 -17.38
C ASN A 80 1.87 14.37 -18.42
N ARG A 81 1.06 13.34 -18.18
CA ARG A 81 -0.07 12.89 -19.02
C ARG A 81 -1.43 13.30 -18.47
N GLU A 82 -1.44 13.89 -17.27
CA GLU A 82 -2.62 14.40 -16.60
C GLU A 82 -2.74 15.90 -16.81
N PHE A 83 -3.78 16.34 -17.52
CA PHE A 83 -4.12 17.74 -17.65
C PHE A 83 -4.92 18.20 -16.44
N ASN A 84 -4.30 19.01 -15.57
CA ASN A 84 -4.91 19.49 -14.34
C ASN A 84 -5.52 20.89 -14.54
N LEU A 85 -6.84 20.99 -14.52
CA LEU A 85 -7.54 22.27 -14.69
C LEU A 85 -7.27 23.27 -13.56
N LEU A 86 -6.79 22.81 -12.39
CA LEU A 86 -6.45 23.69 -11.27
C LEU A 86 -5.22 24.57 -11.55
N ASP A 87 -4.31 24.11 -12.40
CA ASP A 87 -3.12 24.88 -12.79
C ASP A 87 -3.50 26.17 -13.51
N PHE A 88 -4.68 26.18 -14.13
CA PHE A 88 -5.24 27.31 -14.86
C PHE A 88 -6.48 27.92 -14.17
N SER A 89 -6.67 27.68 -12.87
CA SER A 89 -7.85 28.11 -12.11
C SER A 89 -8.04 29.62 -12.01
N HIS A 90 -7.00 30.41 -12.31
CA HIS A 90 -7.06 31.87 -12.40
C HIS A 90 -7.67 32.38 -13.72
N LEU A 91 -7.82 31.53 -14.73
CA LEU A 91 -8.40 31.88 -16.03
C LEU A 91 -9.94 31.88 -16.00
N ASP A 92 -10.53 32.66 -16.89
CA ASP A 92 -11.98 32.71 -17.06
C ASP A 92 -12.52 31.43 -17.73
N SER A 93 -13.81 31.14 -17.52
CA SER A 93 -14.48 29.93 -18.05
C SER A 93 -14.35 29.75 -19.57
N ARG A 94 -14.24 30.85 -20.34
CA ARG A 94 -14.08 30.79 -21.80
C ARG A 94 -12.69 30.34 -22.22
N ASP A 95 -11.67 30.82 -21.52
CA ASP A 95 -10.28 30.44 -21.77
C ASP A 95 -10.11 28.95 -21.44
N LEU A 96 -10.63 28.52 -20.28
CA LEU A 96 -10.65 27.11 -19.87
C LEU A 96 -11.40 26.20 -20.86
N ALA A 97 -12.50 26.68 -21.45
CA ALA A 97 -13.26 25.91 -22.42
C ALA A 97 -12.43 25.60 -23.68
N VAL A 98 -11.65 26.56 -24.19
CA VAL A 98 -10.75 26.36 -25.33
C VAL A 98 -9.60 25.42 -25.00
N ILE A 99 -9.05 25.53 -23.78
CA ILE A 99 -8.03 24.59 -23.26
C ILE A 99 -8.57 23.16 -23.30
N VAL A 100 -9.74 22.91 -22.73
CA VAL A 100 -10.36 21.58 -22.73
C VAL A 100 -10.68 21.10 -24.14
N ALA A 101 -11.21 21.98 -25.01
CA ALA A 101 -11.49 21.62 -26.40
C ALA A 101 -10.23 21.17 -27.16
N SER A 102 -9.06 21.70 -26.80
CA SER A 102 -7.77 21.31 -27.39
C SER A 102 -7.39 19.86 -27.03
N ILE A 103 -7.83 19.37 -25.88
CA ILE A 103 -7.59 17.99 -25.41
C ILE A 103 -8.39 16.98 -26.25
N ALA A 104 -9.55 17.37 -26.81
CA ALA A 104 -10.40 16.48 -27.61
C ALA A 104 -9.67 15.86 -28.82
N TYR A 105 -8.67 16.55 -29.34
CA TYR A 105 -7.89 16.13 -30.52
C TYR A 105 -6.42 15.82 -30.19
N ASN A 106 -6.05 15.91 -28.92
CA ASN A 106 -4.69 15.67 -28.46
C ASN A 106 -4.48 14.17 -28.16
N THR A 107 -3.28 13.68 -28.46
CA THR A 107 -2.89 12.28 -28.24
C THR A 107 -1.89 12.09 -27.12
N TRP A 108 -1.46 13.18 -26.46
CA TRP A 108 -0.50 13.16 -25.37
C TRP A 108 -1.18 13.02 -24.01
N PHE A 109 -2.24 13.80 -23.77
CA PHE A 109 -2.98 13.81 -22.51
C PHE A 109 -3.94 12.63 -22.46
N THR A 110 -3.75 11.79 -21.45
CA THR A 110 -4.61 10.61 -21.20
C THR A 110 -5.54 10.83 -20.02
N LYS A 111 -5.31 11.87 -19.20
CA LYS A 111 -6.17 12.18 -18.05
C LYS A 111 -6.60 13.63 -18.04
N LEU A 112 -7.87 13.86 -17.69
CA LEU A 112 -8.40 15.18 -17.40
C LEU A 112 -8.80 15.24 -15.92
N TYR A 113 -8.16 16.15 -15.17
CA TYR A 113 -8.30 16.25 -13.73
C TYR A 113 -8.87 17.61 -13.30
N CYS A 114 -9.90 17.57 -12.47
CA CYS A 114 -10.50 18.72 -11.81
C CYS A 114 -11.07 18.30 -10.46
N LYS A 115 -10.60 18.91 -9.39
CA LYS A 115 -11.06 18.66 -8.02
C LYS A 115 -11.31 19.97 -7.29
N ASP A 116 -12.44 20.07 -6.59
CA ASP A 116 -12.78 21.22 -5.73
C ASP A 116 -12.81 22.58 -6.47
N MET A 117 -13.04 22.57 -7.78
CA MET A 117 -13.17 23.76 -8.62
C MET A 117 -14.49 23.72 -9.40
N ARG A 118 -15.33 24.74 -9.22
CA ARG A 118 -16.59 24.85 -9.96
C ARG A 118 -16.33 25.23 -11.41
N ILE A 119 -16.66 24.33 -12.33
CA ILE A 119 -16.53 24.58 -13.77
C ILE A 119 -17.81 25.19 -14.35
N GLY A 120 -17.63 26.18 -15.24
CA GLY A 120 -18.74 26.82 -15.95
C GLY A 120 -19.39 25.88 -16.97
N SER A 121 -20.62 26.19 -17.38
CA SER A 121 -21.34 25.34 -18.35
C SER A 121 -20.63 25.20 -19.69
N GLU A 122 -19.92 26.24 -20.13
CA GLU A 122 -19.13 26.21 -21.37
C GLU A 122 -17.98 25.18 -21.29
N VAL A 123 -17.30 25.10 -20.14
CA VAL A 123 -16.25 24.10 -19.90
C VAL A 123 -16.85 22.70 -19.86
N VAL A 124 -17.99 22.52 -19.18
CA VAL A 124 -18.71 21.24 -19.12
C VAL A 124 -19.07 20.74 -20.52
N ASP A 125 -19.58 21.61 -21.38
CA ASP A 125 -19.92 21.25 -22.75
C ASP A 125 -18.68 20.82 -23.56
N GLN A 126 -17.52 21.44 -23.32
CA GLN A 126 -16.25 21.04 -23.93
C GLN A 126 -15.67 19.74 -23.35
N VAL A 127 -15.90 19.46 -22.07
CA VAL A 127 -15.58 18.15 -21.48
C VAL A 127 -16.40 17.06 -22.16
N LEU A 128 -17.71 17.27 -22.33
CA LEU A 128 -18.59 16.34 -23.03
C LEU A 128 -18.18 16.13 -24.49
N HIS A 129 -17.80 17.21 -25.18
CA HIS A 129 -17.25 17.14 -26.53
C HIS A 129 -15.96 16.31 -26.57
N THR A 130 -15.04 16.54 -25.62
CA THR A 130 -13.78 15.79 -25.47
C THR A 130 -14.05 14.29 -25.31
N ILE A 131 -15.01 13.92 -24.46
CA ILE A 131 -15.42 12.51 -24.27
C ILE A 131 -15.96 11.90 -25.58
N SER A 132 -16.70 12.68 -26.38
CA SER A 132 -17.29 12.21 -27.64
C SER A 132 -16.29 12.06 -28.81
N LYS A 133 -15.07 12.62 -28.68
CA LYS A 133 -14.09 12.68 -29.79
C LYS A 133 -12.74 12.06 -29.47
N SER A 134 -12.29 12.13 -28.22
CA SER A 134 -10.95 11.67 -27.86
C SER A 134 -10.91 10.14 -27.84
N ASN A 135 -9.87 9.59 -28.47
CA ASN A 135 -9.52 8.17 -28.39
C ASN A 135 -8.33 7.92 -27.46
N SER A 136 -7.80 8.99 -26.84
CA SER A 136 -6.63 8.96 -25.96
C SER A 136 -6.98 9.24 -24.50
N LEU A 137 -8.16 9.80 -24.24
CA LEU A 137 -8.63 10.05 -22.88
C LEU A 137 -9.02 8.74 -22.19
N GLU A 138 -8.25 8.38 -21.18
CA GLU A 138 -8.36 7.15 -20.38
C GLU A 138 -9.00 7.38 -19.01
N GLU A 139 -8.72 8.55 -18.39
CA GLU A 139 -9.18 8.86 -17.04
C GLU A 139 -9.84 10.24 -16.96
N LEU A 140 -11.02 10.28 -16.35
CA LEU A 140 -11.77 11.52 -16.13
C LEU A 140 -12.08 11.69 -14.64
N THR A 141 -11.52 12.75 -14.04
CA THR A 141 -11.80 13.15 -12.66
C THR A 141 -12.43 14.54 -12.64
N LEU A 142 -13.70 14.61 -12.24
CA LEU A 142 -14.45 15.84 -12.02
C LEU A 142 -15.06 15.81 -10.62
N GLU A 143 -14.22 15.86 -9.59
CA GLU A 143 -14.64 15.79 -8.19
C GLU A 143 -15.09 17.16 -7.68
N ASN A 144 -16.29 17.23 -7.10
CA ASN A 144 -16.86 18.47 -6.55
C ASN A 144 -16.80 19.66 -7.54
N ALA A 145 -17.01 19.35 -8.83
CA ALA A 145 -16.83 20.31 -9.92
C ALA A 145 -18.08 21.18 -10.16
N GLY A 146 -19.12 21.03 -9.34
CA GLY A 146 -20.39 21.74 -9.49
C GLY A 146 -21.22 21.24 -10.67
N LEU A 147 -21.07 19.96 -11.04
CA LEU A 147 -21.83 19.36 -12.13
C LEU A 147 -23.32 19.35 -11.80
N LYS A 148 -24.13 19.66 -12.82
CA LYS A 148 -25.59 19.65 -12.73
C LYS A 148 -26.14 18.23 -12.88
N SER A 149 -27.37 18.03 -12.42
CA SER A 149 -28.05 16.73 -12.48
C SER A 149 -28.33 16.20 -13.89
N ASP A 150 -28.28 17.03 -14.92
CA ASP A 150 -28.37 16.62 -16.33
C ASP A 150 -27.03 16.13 -16.92
N PHE A 151 -25.91 16.34 -16.22
CA PHE A 151 -24.58 15.93 -16.69
C PHE A 151 -24.46 14.43 -16.99
N PRO A 152 -24.93 13.49 -16.13
CA PRO A 152 -24.80 12.06 -16.39
C PRO A 152 -25.53 11.63 -17.67
N GLN A 153 -26.67 12.28 -17.97
CA GLN A 153 -27.41 12.05 -19.20
C GLN A 153 -26.61 12.50 -20.42
N LYS A 154 -26.01 13.70 -20.37
CA LYS A 154 -25.18 14.21 -21.47
C LYS A 154 -23.92 13.39 -21.68
N MET A 155 -23.27 12.97 -20.59
CA MET A 155 -22.06 12.15 -20.63
C MET A 155 -22.35 10.78 -21.24
N ALA A 156 -23.46 10.14 -20.87
CA ALA A 156 -23.88 8.88 -21.49
C ALA A 156 -24.12 9.04 -23.00
N SER A 157 -24.69 10.17 -23.44
CA SER A 157 -24.83 10.48 -24.87
C SER A 157 -23.46 10.58 -25.55
N ALA A 158 -22.55 11.38 -24.99
CA ALA A 158 -21.20 11.57 -25.51
C ALA A 158 -20.42 10.25 -25.63
N LEU A 159 -20.50 9.37 -24.61
CA LEU A 159 -19.88 8.04 -24.64
C LEU A 159 -20.48 7.13 -25.71
N SER A 160 -21.80 7.19 -25.90
CA SER A 160 -22.47 6.38 -26.94
C SER A 160 -22.16 6.84 -28.36
N GLU A 161 -21.80 8.12 -28.54
CA GLU A 161 -21.28 8.66 -29.80
C GLU A 161 -19.82 8.23 -30.08
N ASN A 162 -19.09 7.78 -29.05
CA ASN A 162 -17.69 7.39 -29.15
C ASN A 162 -17.47 5.89 -28.83
N PRO A 163 -17.66 4.98 -29.79
CA PRO A 163 -17.40 3.55 -29.59
C PRO A 163 -15.91 3.22 -29.41
N ALA A 164 -15.00 4.15 -29.72
CA ALA A 164 -13.55 4.01 -29.56
C ALA A 164 -13.05 4.58 -28.22
N SER A 165 -13.95 5.01 -27.33
CA SER A 165 -13.58 5.50 -26.01
C SER A 165 -12.81 4.44 -25.22
N VAL A 166 -11.67 4.86 -24.67
CA VAL A 166 -10.78 4.02 -23.84
C VAL A 166 -10.88 4.37 -22.35
N ILE A 167 -11.93 5.11 -21.97
CA ILE A 167 -12.11 5.55 -20.58
C ILE A 167 -12.33 4.32 -19.68
N HIS A 168 -11.34 4.07 -18.82
CA HIS A 168 -11.36 2.98 -17.84
C HIS A 168 -11.45 3.49 -16.39
N SER A 169 -11.20 4.79 -16.15
CA SER A 169 -11.33 5.43 -14.85
C SER A 169 -12.27 6.63 -14.89
N LEU A 170 -13.29 6.60 -14.04
CA LEU A 170 -14.28 7.67 -13.90
C LEU A 170 -14.48 8.05 -12.43
N ASN A 171 -14.22 9.32 -12.10
CA ASN A 171 -14.49 9.89 -10.79
C ASN A 171 -15.40 11.13 -10.93
N LEU A 172 -16.63 11.01 -10.43
CA LEU A 172 -17.63 12.09 -10.38
C LEU A 172 -18.04 12.42 -8.94
N ALA A 173 -17.19 12.09 -7.97
CA ALA A 173 -17.49 12.24 -6.55
C ALA A 173 -17.92 13.67 -6.19
N HIS A 174 -18.77 13.79 -5.18
CA HIS A 174 -19.20 15.05 -4.58
C HIS A 174 -19.94 16.01 -5.53
N ASN A 175 -20.54 15.51 -6.61
CA ASN A 175 -21.46 16.28 -7.43
C ASN A 175 -22.90 15.88 -7.15
N THR A 176 -23.81 16.83 -6.94
CA THR A 176 -25.24 16.53 -6.72
C THR A 176 -25.90 16.12 -8.05
N LEU A 177 -25.89 14.82 -8.36
CA LEU A 177 -26.33 14.31 -9.66
C LEU A 177 -27.79 13.82 -9.66
N ASP A 178 -28.44 13.70 -8.50
CA ASP A 178 -29.85 13.31 -8.40
C ASP A 178 -30.79 14.51 -8.12
N ASN A 179 -31.94 14.54 -8.79
CA ASN A 179 -32.98 15.56 -8.60
C ASN A 179 -33.99 15.06 -7.57
N GLN A 180 -33.71 15.18 -6.27
CA GLN A 180 -34.73 14.92 -5.22
C GLN A 180 -35.80 16.03 -5.11
N GLY A 181 -36.07 16.79 -6.19
CA GLY A 181 -36.83 18.05 -6.14
C GLY A 181 -38.18 18.10 -6.86
N THR A 182 -38.58 17.12 -7.67
CA THR A 182 -39.91 17.14 -8.32
C THR A 182 -40.80 16.02 -7.81
N ASN A 183 -41.62 16.36 -6.82
CA ASN A 183 -42.79 15.56 -6.41
C ASN A 183 -43.60 15.15 -7.67
N LEU A 184 -43.60 13.86 -7.97
CA LEU A 184 -44.42 13.24 -9.01
C LEU A 184 -45.89 13.07 -8.59
N ASP A 185 -46.41 13.95 -7.72
CA ASP A 185 -47.78 13.86 -7.18
C ASP A 185 -48.80 14.72 -7.94
N SER A 186 -48.45 15.32 -9.09
CA SER A 186 -49.37 16.21 -9.84
C SER A 186 -49.79 15.76 -11.24
N MET A 187 -49.42 14.57 -11.70
CA MET A 187 -49.96 14.01 -12.95
C MET A 187 -51.02 12.94 -12.64
N ASN A 188 -52.17 13.43 -12.18
CA ASN A 188 -53.39 12.64 -12.04
C ASN A 188 -53.83 12.09 -13.40
N SER A 189 -53.89 10.76 -13.46
CA SER A 189 -54.95 9.95 -14.07
C SER A 189 -56.14 10.72 -14.65
N SER A 190 -56.25 10.82 -15.98
CA SER A 190 -57.52 10.74 -16.73
C SER A 190 -57.37 11.03 -18.23
N SER A 191 -56.71 10.15 -18.99
CA SER A 191 -57.05 9.91 -20.41
C SER A 191 -56.19 8.80 -21.02
N LEU A 192 -56.48 7.55 -20.71
CA LEU A 192 -56.04 6.45 -21.57
C LEU A 192 -57.23 5.51 -21.81
N LEU A 193 -57.91 5.78 -22.94
CA LEU A 193 -58.76 4.82 -23.63
C LEU A 193 -57.92 3.62 -24.10
N PRO A 194 -58.52 2.42 -24.25
CA PRO A 194 -57.77 1.21 -24.55
C PRO A 194 -57.45 1.15 -26.03
N LEU A 195 -56.17 1.34 -26.41
CA LEU A 195 -55.66 0.91 -27.70
C LEU A 195 -54.55 -0.13 -27.48
N SER A 196 -54.92 -1.38 -27.73
CA SER A 196 -53.98 -2.46 -28.00
C SER A 196 -53.26 -2.19 -29.32
N LEU A 197 -51.93 -2.19 -29.32
CA LEU A 197 -51.05 -2.59 -30.44
C LEU A 197 -49.58 -2.66 -29.96
N SER A 198 -49.04 -3.88 -30.03
CA SER A 198 -47.65 -4.28 -30.28
C SER A 198 -46.52 -3.25 -30.15
N GLY A 199 -45.59 -3.52 -29.22
CA GLY A 199 -44.16 -3.28 -29.39
C GLY A 199 -43.64 -1.86 -29.11
N ASN A 200 -42.85 -1.73 -28.03
CA ASN A 200 -41.83 -0.67 -27.86
C ASN A 200 -42.26 0.77 -27.54
N ILE A 201 -43.38 1.02 -26.84
CA ILE A 201 -43.68 2.38 -26.34
C ILE A 201 -43.50 2.50 -24.81
N ASN A 202 -43.63 1.42 -24.04
CA ASN A 202 -43.44 1.46 -22.58
C ASN A 202 -41.99 1.66 -22.11
N THR A 203 -41.00 1.38 -22.97
CA THR A 203 -39.58 1.67 -22.72
C THR A 203 -39.23 3.13 -23.05
N ILE A 204 -39.87 3.70 -24.07
CA ILE A 204 -39.63 5.09 -24.52
C ILE A 204 -40.34 6.08 -23.59
N LEU A 205 -41.56 5.79 -23.13
CA LEU A 205 -42.25 6.65 -22.15
C LEU A 205 -41.62 6.61 -20.75
N LYS A 206 -40.87 5.55 -20.41
CA LYS A 206 -40.03 5.50 -19.20
C LYS A 206 -38.66 6.15 -19.36
N SER A 207 -38.16 6.30 -20.59
CA SER A 207 -36.88 6.95 -20.90
C SER A 207 -36.87 8.46 -20.67
N LEU A 208 -38.05 9.07 -20.49
CA LEU A 208 -38.24 10.51 -20.36
C LEU A 208 -38.22 11.03 -18.91
N LEU A 209 -38.01 10.20 -17.89
CA LEU A 209 -38.38 10.56 -16.51
C LEU A 209 -37.28 10.55 -15.44
N LEU A 210 -36.01 10.16 -15.68
CA LEU A 210 -34.95 10.28 -14.65
C LEU A 210 -33.54 10.53 -15.23
N PRO A 211 -32.80 11.57 -14.79
CA PRO A 211 -31.47 11.94 -15.32
C PRO A 211 -30.38 10.85 -15.18
N MET A 212 -30.47 10.01 -14.14
CA MET A 212 -29.50 8.94 -13.86
C MET A 212 -29.73 7.65 -14.69
N GLN A 213 -30.86 7.52 -15.38
CA GLN A 213 -31.23 6.29 -16.09
C GLN A 213 -30.28 5.97 -17.26
N ASN A 214 -29.67 6.98 -17.89
CA ASN A 214 -28.77 6.79 -19.03
C ASN A 214 -27.33 6.46 -18.62
N LEU A 215 -26.85 6.96 -17.47
CA LEU A 215 -25.59 6.50 -16.89
C LEU A 215 -25.67 5.00 -16.58
N TYR A 216 -26.80 4.54 -16.04
CA TYR A 216 -27.02 3.11 -15.82
C TYR A 216 -27.09 2.31 -17.13
N LEU A 217 -27.58 2.89 -18.23
CA LEU A 217 -27.53 2.22 -19.53
C LEU A 217 -26.08 2.04 -20.02
N PHE A 218 -25.23 3.06 -19.88
CA PHE A 218 -23.81 2.96 -20.19
C PHE A 218 -23.13 1.88 -19.33
N LEU A 219 -23.30 1.94 -18.00
CA LEU A 219 -22.74 0.95 -17.08
C LEU A 219 -23.28 -0.48 -17.30
N ALA A 220 -24.47 -0.61 -17.90
CA ALA A 220 -25.07 -1.88 -18.25
C ALA A 220 -24.56 -2.46 -19.58
N GLN A 221 -23.96 -1.64 -20.45
CA GLN A 221 -23.24 -2.15 -21.62
C GLN A 221 -21.88 -2.69 -21.18
N PRO A 222 -21.36 -3.75 -21.85
CA PRO A 222 -19.98 -4.18 -21.65
C PRO A 222 -19.03 -3.00 -21.81
N ASN A 223 -18.24 -2.74 -20.78
CA ASN A 223 -17.28 -1.63 -20.74
C ASN A 223 -15.98 -2.11 -20.09
N CYS A 224 -14.92 -1.34 -20.25
CA CYS A 224 -13.60 -1.62 -19.68
C CYS A 224 -13.34 -0.79 -18.40
N LEU A 225 -14.39 -0.39 -17.68
CA LEU A 225 -14.22 0.40 -16.46
C LEU A 225 -13.53 -0.44 -15.38
N VAL A 226 -12.38 0.05 -14.93
CA VAL A 226 -11.57 -0.51 -13.86
C VAL A 226 -11.79 0.27 -12.56
N HIS A 227 -12.03 1.58 -12.64
CA HIS A 227 -12.20 2.46 -11.50
C HIS A 227 -13.47 3.32 -11.62
N LEU A 228 -14.37 3.21 -10.66
CA LEU A 228 -15.62 3.97 -10.60
C LEU A 228 -15.80 4.60 -9.21
N ASP A 229 -15.78 5.93 -9.15
CA ASP A 229 -16.12 6.71 -7.96
C ASP A 229 -17.35 7.57 -8.21
N LEU A 230 -18.44 7.22 -7.50
CA LEU A 230 -19.71 7.95 -7.48
C LEU A 230 -20.04 8.39 -6.04
N SER A 231 -19.05 8.57 -5.19
CA SER A 231 -19.27 8.93 -3.79
C SER A 231 -19.93 10.31 -3.63
N GLY A 232 -20.90 10.43 -2.72
CA GLY A 232 -21.61 11.67 -2.47
C GLY A 232 -22.26 12.27 -3.71
N THR A 233 -22.81 11.42 -4.60
CA THR A 233 -23.52 11.85 -5.81
C THR A 233 -25.04 11.91 -5.63
N ASP A 234 -25.51 11.62 -4.42
CA ASP A 234 -26.91 11.45 -4.04
C ASP A 234 -27.64 10.34 -4.83
N CYS A 235 -26.89 9.42 -5.45
CA CYS A 235 -27.48 8.35 -6.24
C CYS A 235 -28.13 7.25 -5.38
N THR A 236 -29.19 6.63 -5.92
CA THR A 236 -29.81 5.46 -5.27
C THR A 236 -29.03 4.19 -5.61
N VAL A 237 -28.30 3.66 -4.64
CA VAL A 237 -27.36 2.55 -4.86
C VAL A 237 -28.02 1.24 -5.30
N ASP A 238 -29.24 0.98 -4.85
CA ASP A 238 -30.02 -0.22 -5.24
C ASP A 238 -30.19 -0.37 -6.76
N SER A 239 -30.39 0.74 -7.46
CA SER A 239 -30.68 0.75 -8.90
C SER A 239 -29.41 0.56 -9.74
N LEU A 240 -28.25 0.83 -9.16
CA LEU A 240 -26.95 0.80 -9.83
C LEU A 240 -26.46 -0.63 -10.09
N PHE A 241 -26.65 -1.53 -9.12
CA PHE A 241 -26.10 -2.89 -9.21
C PHE A 241 -26.71 -3.73 -10.33
N GLY A 242 -27.93 -3.42 -10.79
CA GLY A 242 -28.50 -4.04 -11.98
C GLY A 242 -27.73 -3.70 -13.26
N ALA A 243 -27.14 -2.50 -13.34
CA ALA A 243 -26.28 -2.08 -14.44
C ALA A 243 -24.87 -2.65 -14.29
N LEU A 244 -24.26 -2.49 -13.11
CA LEU A 244 -22.90 -3.00 -12.84
C LEU A 244 -22.80 -4.51 -13.09
N LEU A 245 -23.83 -5.27 -12.69
CA LEU A 245 -23.89 -6.72 -12.93
C LEU A 245 -23.80 -7.07 -14.42
N ARG A 246 -24.35 -6.24 -15.31
CA ARG A 246 -24.40 -6.54 -16.75
C ARG A 246 -23.14 -6.11 -17.49
N GLY A 247 -22.60 -4.94 -17.18
CA GLY A 247 -21.50 -4.36 -17.96
C GLY A 247 -20.13 -4.38 -17.30
N CYS A 248 -20.06 -4.39 -15.96
CA CYS A 248 -18.83 -4.07 -15.23
C CYS A 248 -18.19 -5.26 -14.49
N CYS A 249 -18.80 -6.45 -14.48
CA CYS A 249 -18.30 -7.60 -13.68
C CYS A 249 -16.90 -8.08 -14.06
N ALA A 250 -16.46 -7.87 -15.30
CA ALA A 250 -15.19 -8.37 -15.80
C ALA A 250 -14.00 -7.57 -15.26
N ASP A 251 -14.02 -6.25 -15.45
CA ASP A 251 -12.82 -5.41 -15.27
C ASP A 251 -12.87 -4.50 -14.03
N LEU A 252 -14.06 -4.27 -13.45
CA LEU A 252 -14.20 -3.33 -12.34
C LEU A 252 -13.43 -3.81 -11.11
N SER A 253 -12.45 -3.02 -10.71
CA SER A 253 -11.54 -3.31 -9.60
C SER A 253 -11.76 -2.39 -8.40
N TYR A 254 -12.10 -1.12 -8.65
CA TYR A 254 -12.31 -0.12 -7.63
C TYR A 254 -13.72 0.46 -7.75
N LEU A 255 -14.50 0.34 -6.68
CA LEU A 255 -15.86 0.85 -6.60
C LEU A 255 -16.06 1.67 -5.32
N ASN A 256 -16.26 2.98 -5.45
CA ASN A 256 -16.58 3.86 -4.33
C ASN A 256 -18.01 4.42 -4.49
N LEU A 257 -18.88 4.03 -3.57
CA LEU A 257 -20.28 4.48 -3.49
C LEU A 257 -20.58 5.20 -2.17
N SER A 258 -19.55 5.58 -1.41
CA SER A 258 -19.71 6.21 -0.11
C SER A 258 -20.61 7.46 -0.14
N LYS A 259 -21.22 7.81 0.98
CA LYS A 259 -22.11 9.00 1.14
C LYS A 259 -23.32 9.03 0.19
N ASN A 260 -23.76 7.89 -0.33
CA ASN A 260 -25.01 7.75 -1.08
C ASN A 260 -26.12 7.10 -0.23
N SER A 261 -27.28 6.83 -0.83
CA SER A 261 -28.44 6.29 -0.10
C SER A 261 -28.99 4.99 -0.69
N PHE A 262 -29.50 4.12 0.18
CA PHE A 262 -30.37 3.00 -0.20
C PHE A 262 -31.83 3.47 -0.26
N SER A 263 -32.56 3.02 -1.27
CA SER A 263 -33.97 3.34 -1.47
C SER A 263 -34.88 2.52 -0.55
N HIS A 264 -35.59 3.17 0.37
CA HIS A 264 -36.47 2.47 1.32
C HIS A 264 -37.65 1.72 0.69
N ARG A 265 -38.04 2.06 -0.54
CA ARG A 265 -39.23 1.48 -1.23
C ARG A 265 -38.90 0.34 -2.21
N LYS A 266 -37.67 0.24 -2.73
CA LYS A 266 -37.27 -0.74 -3.76
C LYS A 266 -36.17 -1.72 -3.32
N ALA A 267 -35.58 -1.54 -2.13
CA ALA A 267 -34.46 -2.35 -1.66
C ALA A 267 -34.73 -3.87 -1.74
N ARG A 268 -35.94 -4.36 -1.44
CA ARG A 268 -36.20 -5.81 -1.46
C ARG A 268 -36.12 -6.45 -2.86
N ASP A 269 -36.46 -5.71 -3.90
CA ASP A 269 -36.46 -6.21 -5.28
C ASP A 269 -35.06 -6.14 -5.91
N SER A 270 -34.18 -5.24 -5.43
CA SER A 270 -32.80 -5.06 -5.90
C SER A 270 -31.78 -5.97 -5.19
N LEU A 271 -32.13 -6.55 -4.04
CA LEU A 271 -31.24 -7.44 -3.27
C LEU A 271 -30.68 -8.63 -4.09
N PRO A 272 -31.45 -9.31 -4.96
CA PRO A 272 -30.90 -10.41 -5.77
C PRO A 272 -29.81 -9.94 -6.72
N THR A 273 -30.00 -8.80 -7.41
CA THR A 273 -28.99 -8.24 -8.31
C THR A 273 -27.77 -7.75 -7.56
N PHE A 274 -27.97 -7.14 -6.40
CA PHE A 274 -26.91 -6.70 -5.51
C PHE A 274 -26.03 -7.88 -5.07
N ARG A 275 -26.64 -8.95 -4.56
CA ARG A 275 -25.93 -10.18 -4.20
C ARG A 275 -25.19 -10.78 -5.39
N GLN A 276 -25.88 -10.91 -6.52
CA GLN A 276 -25.34 -11.55 -7.71
C GLN A 276 -24.10 -10.82 -8.23
N PHE A 277 -24.08 -9.49 -8.18
CA PHE A 277 -22.91 -8.70 -8.57
C PHE A 277 -21.67 -9.12 -7.76
N PHE A 278 -21.76 -9.15 -6.42
CA PHE A 278 -20.64 -9.54 -5.57
C PHE A 278 -20.27 -11.03 -5.71
N SER A 279 -21.18 -11.89 -6.15
CA SER A 279 -20.86 -13.29 -6.48
C SER A 279 -20.22 -13.48 -7.86
N SER A 280 -20.38 -12.53 -8.78
CA SER A 280 -19.96 -12.66 -10.18
C SER A 280 -18.83 -11.71 -10.59
N ALA A 281 -18.45 -10.75 -9.75
CA ALA A 281 -17.34 -9.85 -10.03
C ALA A 281 -16.00 -10.60 -10.01
N PHE A 282 -15.14 -10.33 -10.98
CA PHE A 282 -13.86 -11.02 -11.16
C PHE A 282 -12.66 -10.26 -10.57
N SER A 283 -12.68 -8.93 -10.68
CA SER A 283 -11.48 -8.10 -10.49
C SER A 283 -11.55 -7.15 -9.29
N LEU A 284 -12.62 -7.18 -8.49
CA LEU A 284 -12.82 -6.27 -7.36
C LEU A 284 -11.69 -6.39 -6.33
N THR A 285 -11.03 -5.28 -6.06
CA THR A 285 -10.00 -5.12 -5.02
C THR A 285 -10.39 -4.10 -3.96
N HIS A 286 -11.27 -3.15 -4.29
CA HIS A 286 -11.73 -2.11 -3.37
C HIS A 286 -13.22 -1.82 -3.53
N VAL A 287 -13.95 -1.85 -2.42
CA VAL A 287 -15.36 -1.48 -2.35
C VAL A 287 -15.57 -0.59 -1.13
N SER A 288 -16.03 0.65 -1.33
CA SER A 288 -16.45 1.54 -0.24
C SER A 288 -17.94 1.85 -0.30
N LEU A 289 -18.62 1.58 0.80
CA LEU A 289 -20.00 1.96 1.10
C LEU A 289 -20.04 2.92 2.31
N ALA A 290 -18.92 3.59 2.61
CA ALA A 290 -18.78 4.38 3.83
C ALA A 290 -19.82 5.50 3.93
N SER A 291 -20.18 5.89 5.15
CA SER A 291 -21.12 6.99 5.42
C SER A 291 -22.50 6.80 4.76
N MET A 292 -22.91 5.55 4.55
CA MET A 292 -24.22 5.20 4.01
C MET A 292 -25.03 4.42 5.05
N LYS A 293 -26.33 4.68 5.19
CA LYS A 293 -27.18 3.82 6.00
C LYS A 293 -27.43 2.49 5.30
N VAL A 294 -26.58 1.49 5.54
CA VAL A 294 -26.66 0.16 4.91
C VAL A 294 -27.74 -0.67 5.63
N PRO A 295 -28.83 -1.08 4.94
CA PRO A 295 -29.82 -1.97 5.55
C PRO A 295 -29.19 -3.32 5.92
N PRO A 296 -29.59 -3.95 7.06
CA PRO A 296 -29.06 -5.26 7.46
C PRO A 296 -29.25 -6.35 6.40
N ASP A 297 -30.35 -6.31 5.65
CA ASP A 297 -30.62 -7.24 4.53
C ASP A 297 -29.61 -7.05 3.38
N SER A 298 -29.23 -5.81 3.07
CA SER A 298 -28.21 -5.51 2.05
C SER A 298 -26.83 -5.94 2.50
N MET A 299 -26.47 -5.72 3.78
CA MET A 299 -25.23 -6.25 4.34
C MET A 299 -25.18 -7.78 4.32
N ARG A 300 -26.29 -8.45 4.64
CA ARG A 300 -26.42 -9.90 4.53
C ARG A 300 -26.22 -10.36 3.08
N ALA A 301 -26.84 -9.68 2.12
CA ALA A 301 -26.66 -9.96 0.69
C ALA A 301 -25.22 -9.73 0.22
N LEU A 302 -24.52 -8.70 0.73
CA LEU A 302 -23.11 -8.42 0.45
C LEU A 302 -22.23 -9.59 0.87
N PHE A 303 -22.31 -9.99 2.15
CA PHE A 303 -21.47 -11.09 2.67
C PHE A 303 -21.80 -12.44 2.04
N LEU A 304 -23.08 -12.73 1.79
CA LEU A 304 -23.48 -13.95 1.05
C LEU A 304 -23.03 -13.92 -0.42
N GLY A 305 -22.91 -12.72 -1.00
CA GLY A 305 -22.39 -12.53 -2.34
C GLY A 305 -20.90 -12.85 -2.40
N LEU A 306 -20.14 -12.22 -1.50
CA LEU A 306 -18.69 -12.36 -1.35
C LEU A 306 -18.26 -13.77 -0.90
N SER A 307 -19.01 -14.41 0.00
CA SER A 307 -18.71 -15.79 0.45
C SER A 307 -18.80 -16.81 -0.68
N ASN A 308 -19.59 -16.51 -1.71
CA ASN A 308 -19.81 -17.36 -2.86
C ASN A 308 -18.90 -16.99 -4.05
N ASN A 309 -18.01 -16.00 -3.90
CA ASN A 309 -17.15 -15.54 -4.97
C ASN A 309 -15.79 -16.27 -4.92
N PRO A 310 -15.43 -17.05 -5.96
CA PRO A 310 -14.15 -17.77 -6.01
C PRO A 310 -12.99 -16.97 -6.61
N HIS A 311 -13.27 -15.79 -7.19
CA HIS A 311 -12.30 -15.02 -7.97
C HIS A 311 -11.64 -13.90 -7.15
N ILE A 312 -12.40 -13.26 -6.26
CA ILE A 312 -11.91 -12.14 -5.46
C ILE A 312 -10.98 -12.63 -4.36
N THR A 313 -9.84 -11.96 -4.19
CA THR A 313 -8.91 -12.16 -3.08
C THR A 313 -8.38 -10.81 -2.58
N ASP A 314 -8.06 -10.74 -1.29
CA ASP A 314 -7.50 -9.53 -0.64
C ASP A 314 -8.33 -8.25 -0.80
N LEU A 315 -9.66 -8.38 -0.85
CA LEU A 315 -10.60 -7.26 -1.00
C LEU A 315 -10.49 -6.29 0.17
N HIS A 316 -10.41 -5.00 -0.15
CA HIS A 316 -10.63 -3.91 0.78
C HIS A 316 -12.11 -3.54 0.82
N LEU A 317 -12.78 -3.84 1.94
CA LEU A 317 -14.16 -3.50 2.16
C LEU A 317 -14.28 -2.41 3.23
N ASP A 318 -14.75 -1.25 2.81
CA ASP A 318 -15.02 -0.12 3.68
C ASP A 318 -16.54 0.04 3.87
N ILE A 319 -16.99 -0.25 5.09
CA ILE A 319 -18.36 -0.08 5.57
C ILE A 319 -18.36 0.77 6.84
N SER A 320 -17.46 1.76 6.91
CA SER A 320 -17.36 2.72 8.00
C SER A 320 -18.53 3.71 8.01
N SER A 321 -18.92 4.21 9.19
CA SER A 321 -19.99 5.21 9.34
C SER A 321 -21.34 4.78 8.74
N CYS A 322 -21.65 3.48 8.74
CA CYS A 322 -22.83 2.90 8.09
C CYS A 322 -24.06 2.71 9.00
N GLU A 323 -23.99 3.21 10.24
CA GLU A 323 -25.03 3.03 11.28
C GLU A 323 -25.44 1.57 11.53
N LEU A 324 -24.49 0.63 11.46
CA LEU A 324 -24.79 -0.81 11.57
C LEU A 324 -25.48 -1.19 12.88
N ARG A 325 -25.00 -0.63 14.00
CA ARG A 325 -25.52 -0.91 15.35
C ARG A 325 -25.63 -2.42 15.61
N SER A 326 -26.50 -2.84 16.52
CA SER A 326 -26.67 -4.25 16.90
C SER A 326 -27.15 -5.15 15.75
N ALA A 327 -27.97 -4.63 14.83
CA ALA A 327 -28.49 -5.43 13.71
C ALA A 327 -27.37 -5.82 12.74
N GLY A 328 -26.50 -4.88 12.36
CA GLY A 328 -25.33 -5.18 11.53
C GLY A 328 -24.26 -5.96 12.28
N ALA A 329 -24.09 -5.73 13.59
CA ALA A 329 -23.18 -6.54 14.43
C ALA A 329 -23.54 -8.03 14.38
N GLY A 330 -24.83 -8.37 14.49
CA GLY A 330 -25.30 -9.75 14.37
C GLY A 330 -25.01 -10.37 13.00
N VAL A 331 -25.13 -9.58 11.92
CA VAL A 331 -24.80 -10.04 10.55
C VAL A 331 -23.29 -10.30 10.40
N ILE A 332 -22.43 -9.42 10.92
CA ILE A 332 -20.98 -9.62 10.92
C ILE A 332 -20.62 -10.88 11.71
N GLN A 333 -21.16 -11.04 12.92
CA GLN A 333 -20.92 -12.22 13.75
C GLN A 333 -21.30 -13.53 13.04
N GLU A 334 -22.46 -13.56 12.35
CA GLU A 334 -23.00 -14.76 11.72
C GLU A 334 -22.25 -15.13 10.42
N LEU A 335 -21.95 -14.14 9.57
CA LEU A 335 -21.56 -14.38 8.18
C LEU A 335 -20.12 -14.03 7.85
N PHE A 336 -19.52 -13.05 8.52
CA PHE A 336 -18.16 -12.60 8.19
C PHE A 336 -17.11 -13.72 8.28
N PRO A 337 -17.15 -14.66 9.26
CA PRO A 337 -16.21 -15.78 9.28
C PRO A 337 -16.25 -16.70 8.05
N ARG A 338 -17.32 -16.64 7.25
CA ARG A 338 -17.48 -17.43 6.01
C ARG A 338 -16.95 -16.72 4.77
N VAL A 339 -16.68 -15.43 4.87
CA VAL A 339 -16.09 -14.66 3.79
C VAL A 339 -14.58 -14.90 3.85
N SER A 340 -13.97 -15.37 2.75
CA SER A 340 -12.53 -15.65 2.70
C SER A 340 -11.74 -14.64 1.87
N CYS A 341 -12.45 -13.80 1.11
CA CYS A 341 -11.85 -12.90 0.14
C CYS A 341 -11.46 -11.53 0.72
N VAL A 342 -11.94 -11.15 1.91
CA VAL A 342 -11.71 -9.81 2.50
C VAL A 342 -10.38 -9.77 3.24
N GLY A 343 -9.42 -9.01 2.71
CA GLY A 343 -8.12 -8.78 3.34
C GLY A 343 -8.10 -7.55 4.25
N THR A 344 -8.88 -6.52 3.92
CA THR A 344 -9.04 -5.31 4.72
C THR A 344 -10.50 -5.04 5.02
N LEU A 345 -10.82 -4.83 6.29
CA LEU A 345 -12.15 -4.44 6.73
C LEU A 345 -12.09 -3.14 7.52
N ASP A 346 -12.81 -2.12 7.04
CA ASP A 346 -13.13 -0.93 7.82
C ASP A 346 -14.59 -0.96 8.27
N ILE A 347 -14.80 -1.08 9.58
CA ILE A 347 -16.10 -0.99 10.24
C ILE A 347 -16.11 0.12 11.29
N SER A 348 -15.24 1.12 11.15
CA SER A 348 -15.18 2.27 12.07
C SER A 348 -16.49 3.07 12.10
N ASP A 349 -16.76 3.74 13.22
CA ASP A 349 -17.88 4.67 13.39
C ASP A 349 -19.28 4.07 13.15
N ASN A 350 -19.49 2.80 13.52
CA ASN A 350 -20.74 2.07 13.27
C ASN A 350 -21.68 1.95 14.48
N GLY A 351 -21.27 2.50 15.64
CA GLY A 351 -22.02 2.42 16.88
C GLY A 351 -22.23 0.97 17.34
N LEU A 352 -21.21 0.11 17.18
CA LEU A 352 -21.27 -1.30 17.60
C LEU A 352 -21.25 -1.44 19.13
N ASP A 353 -20.52 -0.57 19.83
CA ASP A 353 -20.57 -0.45 21.29
C ASP A 353 -20.41 -1.80 22.01
N ALA A 354 -21.41 -2.24 22.79
CA ALA A 354 -21.36 -3.50 23.53
C ALA A 354 -21.37 -4.75 22.62
N ASP A 355 -21.89 -4.64 21.40
CA ASP A 355 -21.96 -5.75 20.45
C ASP A 355 -20.58 -6.15 19.91
N LEU A 356 -19.55 -5.32 20.12
CA LEU A 356 -18.15 -5.68 19.86
C LEU A 356 -17.73 -6.96 20.60
N LEU A 357 -18.33 -7.26 21.77
CA LEU A 357 -18.08 -8.52 22.48
C LEU A 357 -18.39 -9.76 21.64
N ALA A 358 -19.42 -9.67 20.79
CA ALA A 358 -19.85 -10.75 19.91
C ALA A 358 -19.12 -10.72 18.56
N VAL A 359 -18.75 -9.54 18.09
CA VAL A 359 -18.12 -9.32 16.78
C VAL A 359 -16.62 -9.65 16.79
N ILE A 360 -15.87 -9.29 17.84
CA ILE A 360 -14.41 -9.54 17.90
C ILE A 360 -14.05 -11.03 17.72
N PRO A 361 -14.73 -11.99 18.38
CA PRO A 361 -14.48 -13.41 18.16
C PRO A 361 -14.80 -13.91 16.73
N ALA A 362 -15.56 -13.15 15.94
CA ALA A 362 -15.78 -13.49 14.54
C ALA A 362 -14.53 -13.16 13.69
N PHE A 363 -13.73 -12.17 14.08
CA PHE A 363 -12.50 -11.80 13.37
C PHE A 363 -11.35 -12.78 13.61
N SER A 364 -11.23 -13.36 14.81
CA SER A 364 -10.21 -14.39 15.07
C SER A 364 -10.42 -15.64 14.23
N ARG A 365 -11.67 -15.94 13.86
CA ARG A 365 -12.01 -17.08 13.01
C ARG A 365 -11.84 -16.82 11.52
N HIS A 366 -11.48 -15.60 11.12
CA HIS A 366 -11.40 -15.24 9.70
C HIS A 366 -10.03 -15.63 9.12
N PRO A 367 -9.97 -16.37 8.00
CA PRO A 367 -8.75 -17.03 7.54
C PRO A 367 -7.68 -16.08 6.95
N SER A 368 -8.07 -14.90 6.48
CA SER A 368 -7.24 -14.06 5.62
C SER A 368 -7.27 -12.56 5.97
N LEU A 369 -7.83 -12.19 7.13
CA LEU A 369 -8.00 -10.77 7.48
C LEU A 369 -6.64 -10.19 7.93
N LYS A 370 -6.08 -9.29 7.12
CA LYS A 370 -4.78 -8.65 7.38
C LYS A 370 -4.92 -7.28 8.02
N HIS A 371 -5.98 -6.55 7.70
CA HIS A 371 -6.12 -5.15 8.10
C HIS A 371 -7.52 -4.92 8.67
N LEU A 372 -7.59 -4.46 9.92
CA LEU A 372 -8.85 -4.26 10.64
C LEU A 372 -8.90 -2.85 11.22
N MET A 373 -9.95 -2.10 10.88
CA MET A 373 -10.21 -0.78 11.43
C MET A 373 -11.51 -0.80 12.24
N LEU A 374 -11.39 -0.51 13.54
CA LEU A 374 -12.46 -0.57 14.53
C LEU A 374 -12.77 0.78 15.17
N GLY A 375 -12.11 1.85 14.71
CA GLY A 375 -12.19 3.19 15.30
C GLY A 375 -13.61 3.66 15.62
N LYS A 376 -13.76 4.49 16.65
CA LYS A 376 -15.05 5.12 17.04
C LYS A 376 -16.22 4.17 17.40
N ASN A 377 -16.00 2.87 17.60
CA ASN A 377 -17.05 1.92 18.04
C ASN A 377 -17.14 1.71 19.55
N PHE A 378 -16.51 2.57 20.35
CA PHE A 378 -16.30 2.35 21.79
C PHE A 378 -17.01 3.39 22.66
N ASN A 379 -18.23 3.80 22.31
CA ASN A 379 -19.00 4.78 23.09
C ASN A 379 -19.67 4.14 24.32
N ILE A 380 -18.89 3.34 25.05
CA ILE A 380 -19.30 2.54 26.20
C ILE A 380 -18.42 2.87 27.41
N LYS A 381 -18.97 2.68 28.61
CA LYS A 381 -18.29 2.98 29.88
C LYS A 381 -18.37 1.79 30.82
N GLY A 382 -17.38 1.69 31.71
CA GLY A 382 -17.37 0.68 32.78
C GLY A 382 -16.80 -0.67 32.35
N ARG A 383 -17.34 -1.75 32.92
CA ARG A 383 -16.77 -3.11 32.81
C ARG A 383 -16.82 -3.70 31.40
N VAL A 384 -17.85 -3.37 30.63
CA VAL A 384 -18.03 -3.89 29.25
C VAL A 384 -16.87 -3.47 28.35
N LEU A 385 -16.36 -2.24 28.51
CA LEU A 385 -15.20 -1.77 27.77
C LEU A 385 -13.94 -2.58 28.12
N ASP A 386 -13.75 -2.92 29.40
CA ASP A 386 -12.61 -3.74 29.82
C ASP A 386 -12.68 -5.13 29.18
N GLU A 387 -13.86 -5.76 29.18
CA GLU A 387 -14.05 -7.06 28.55
C GLU A 387 -13.78 -7.02 27.04
N ILE A 388 -14.23 -5.96 26.35
CA ILE A 388 -13.96 -5.76 24.92
C ILE A 388 -12.46 -5.60 24.66
N LEU A 389 -11.77 -4.78 25.47
CA LEU A 389 -10.32 -4.60 25.35
C LEU A 389 -9.57 -5.90 25.62
N GLN A 390 -10.01 -6.71 26.60
CA GLN A 390 -9.42 -8.03 26.83
C GLN A 390 -9.64 -8.98 25.64
N LYS A 391 -10.81 -8.94 24.99
CA LYS A 391 -11.06 -9.71 23.76
C LYS A 391 -10.18 -9.24 22.60
N LEU A 392 -9.94 -7.94 22.45
CA LEU A 392 -8.99 -7.42 21.45
C LEU A 392 -7.54 -7.83 21.74
N VAL A 393 -7.14 -7.81 23.01
CA VAL A 393 -5.82 -8.29 23.42
C VAL A 393 -5.67 -9.77 23.07
N HIS A 394 -6.67 -10.60 23.36
CA HIS A 394 -6.67 -12.00 22.97
C HIS A 394 -6.53 -12.18 21.46
N LEU A 395 -7.33 -11.46 20.66
CA LEU A 395 -7.26 -11.48 19.20
C LEU A 395 -5.84 -11.15 18.69
N VAL A 396 -5.18 -10.15 19.28
CA VAL A 396 -3.84 -9.72 18.86
C VAL A 396 -2.74 -10.65 19.36
N GLN A 397 -2.98 -11.40 20.44
CA GLN A 397 -1.98 -12.31 21.03
C GLN A 397 -2.14 -13.77 20.59
N GLU A 398 -3.20 -14.10 19.85
CA GLU A 398 -3.37 -15.43 19.26
C GLU A 398 -2.23 -15.78 18.30
N GLU A 399 -1.69 -17.00 18.41
CA GLU A 399 -0.58 -17.49 17.59
C GLU A 399 -0.94 -17.56 16.09
N GLU A 400 -2.22 -17.83 15.79
CA GLU A 400 -2.75 -17.90 14.42
C GLU A 400 -3.25 -16.54 13.90
N CYS A 401 -2.98 -15.43 14.60
CA CYS A 401 -3.46 -14.12 14.20
C CYS A 401 -2.81 -13.67 12.88
N ALA A 402 -3.60 -13.63 11.80
CA ALA A 402 -3.17 -13.15 10.48
C ALA A 402 -3.09 -11.61 10.37
N LEU A 403 -3.48 -10.89 11.43
CA LEU A 403 -3.62 -9.44 11.41
C LEU A 403 -2.26 -8.75 11.36
N GLN A 404 -2.07 -7.92 10.35
CA GLN A 404 -0.88 -7.10 10.10
C GLN A 404 -1.11 -5.62 10.42
N SER A 405 -2.36 -5.15 10.36
CA SER A 405 -2.73 -3.78 10.70
C SER A 405 -3.96 -3.71 11.59
N LEU A 406 -3.87 -2.97 12.69
CA LEU A 406 -5.00 -2.66 13.56
C LEU A 406 -5.16 -1.16 13.73
N SER A 407 -6.36 -0.63 13.45
CA SER A 407 -6.70 0.78 13.73
C SER A 407 -7.79 0.87 14.78
N LEU A 408 -7.51 1.66 15.82
CA LEU A 408 -8.45 2.05 16.86
C LEU A 408 -8.54 3.57 16.95
N ALA A 409 -8.35 4.26 15.82
CA ALA A 409 -8.40 5.71 15.73
C ALA A 409 -9.70 6.28 16.32
N ASP A 410 -9.60 7.42 17.01
CA ASP A 410 -10.72 8.19 17.56
C ASP A 410 -11.67 7.39 18.49
N SER A 411 -11.17 6.34 19.15
CA SER A 411 -12.00 5.45 20.00
C SER A 411 -12.17 5.94 21.44
N ARG A 412 -11.49 7.03 21.85
CA ARG A 412 -11.60 7.64 23.19
C ARG A 412 -11.41 6.64 24.34
N LEU A 413 -10.51 5.66 24.16
CA LEU A 413 -10.28 4.57 25.13
C LEU A 413 -9.69 5.06 26.47
N ARG A 414 -9.02 6.22 26.46
CA ARG A 414 -8.33 6.82 27.63
C ARG A 414 -7.34 5.82 28.26
N GLN A 415 -7.07 5.98 29.56
CA GLN A 415 -6.15 5.12 30.32
C GLN A 415 -6.49 3.62 30.26
N ARG A 416 -7.73 3.21 29.95
CA ARG A 416 -8.06 1.78 29.81
C ARG A 416 -7.42 1.15 28.57
N GLY A 417 -7.21 1.94 27.51
CA GLY A 417 -6.56 1.52 26.28
C GLY A 417 -5.09 1.11 26.46
N THR A 418 -4.45 1.46 27.59
CA THR A 418 -3.05 1.09 27.84
C THR A 418 -2.83 -0.42 27.96
N VAL A 419 -3.89 -1.19 28.28
CA VAL A 419 -3.83 -2.67 28.30
C VAL A 419 -3.49 -3.20 26.91
N LEU A 420 -4.11 -2.64 25.87
CA LEU A 420 -3.81 -3.01 24.49
C LEU A 420 -2.41 -2.55 24.08
N VAL A 421 -2.01 -1.33 24.45
CA VAL A 421 -0.65 -0.82 24.17
C VAL A 421 0.40 -1.73 24.80
N ASN A 422 0.16 -2.24 26.01
CA ASN A 422 1.05 -3.20 26.66
C ASN A 422 1.14 -4.52 25.89
N ALA A 423 0.01 -5.02 25.38
CA ALA A 423 -0.05 -6.25 24.59
C ALA A 423 0.75 -6.15 23.27
N LEU A 424 0.89 -4.94 22.70
CA LEU A 424 1.74 -4.72 21.52
C LEU A 424 3.20 -5.07 21.76
N GLY A 425 3.70 -4.98 23.00
CA GLY A 425 5.08 -5.33 23.33
C GLY A 425 5.44 -6.78 23.00
N SER A 426 4.50 -7.70 23.24
CA SER A 426 4.69 -9.14 23.01
C SER A 426 4.07 -9.63 21.69
N ASN A 427 3.44 -8.74 20.91
CA ASN A 427 2.78 -9.13 19.67
C ASN A 427 3.79 -9.42 18.55
N ALA A 428 3.62 -10.54 17.85
CA ALA A 428 4.48 -10.98 16.76
C ALA A 428 3.92 -10.72 15.35
N CYS A 429 2.63 -10.37 15.23
CA CYS A 429 1.95 -10.34 13.92
C CYS A 429 1.80 -8.93 13.32
N LEU A 430 1.50 -7.92 14.14
CA LEU A 430 1.19 -6.57 13.67
C LEU A 430 2.44 -5.86 13.15
N ARG A 431 2.30 -5.26 11.97
CA ARG A 431 3.28 -4.37 11.35
C ARG A 431 2.84 -2.91 11.41
N LYS A 432 1.54 -2.65 11.46
CA LYS A 432 0.98 -1.30 11.50
C LYS A 432 -0.05 -1.20 12.63
N VAL A 433 0.04 -0.12 13.42
CA VAL A 433 -0.98 0.18 14.42
C VAL A 433 -1.32 1.67 14.40
N ASP A 434 -2.61 1.97 14.48
CA ASP A 434 -3.12 3.33 14.64
C ASP A 434 -3.85 3.46 15.97
N LEU A 435 -3.24 4.23 16.87
CA LEU A 435 -3.74 4.53 18.21
C LEU A 435 -4.17 5.99 18.34
N SER A 436 -4.32 6.72 17.23
CA SER A 436 -4.66 8.14 17.26
C SER A 436 -6.02 8.42 17.91
N GLY A 437 -6.20 9.61 18.49
CA GLY A 437 -7.52 10.05 19.00
C GLY A 437 -8.03 9.28 20.23
N ASN A 438 -7.14 8.64 21.00
CA ASN A 438 -7.53 7.80 22.13
C ASN A 438 -7.40 8.45 23.52
N LEU A 439 -6.84 9.67 23.61
CA LEU A 439 -6.65 10.39 24.87
C LEU A 439 -5.89 9.55 25.92
N LEU A 440 -4.86 8.82 25.50
CA LEU A 440 -4.10 7.94 26.40
C LEU A 440 -3.21 8.71 27.41
N GLU A 441 -2.97 10.00 27.17
CA GLU A 441 -2.14 10.89 27.98
C GLU A 441 -0.67 10.38 28.09
N ASP A 442 0.12 10.97 28.98
CA ASP A 442 1.52 10.57 29.21
C ASP A 442 1.66 9.12 29.70
N SER A 443 0.63 8.59 30.37
CA SER A 443 0.59 7.19 30.80
C SER A 443 0.62 6.23 29.61
N GLY A 444 -0.13 6.54 28.54
CA GLY A 444 -0.12 5.81 27.28
C GLY A 444 1.20 5.92 26.55
N ALA A 445 1.77 7.13 26.47
CA ALA A 445 3.08 7.34 25.85
C ALA A 445 4.17 6.53 26.56
N LYS A 446 4.16 6.49 27.90
CA LYS A 446 5.08 5.66 28.69
C LYS A 446 4.90 4.17 28.43
N MET A 447 3.67 3.68 28.31
CA MET A 447 3.41 2.28 27.98
C MET A 447 3.82 1.94 26.54
N LEU A 448 3.55 2.84 25.58
CA LEU A 448 3.98 2.71 24.20
C LEU A 448 5.51 2.67 24.12
N SER A 449 6.21 3.50 24.91
CA SER A 449 7.67 3.50 24.98
C SER A 449 8.23 2.15 25.42
N LYS A 450 7.59 1.47 26.39
CA LYS A 450 7.99 0.14 26.84
C LYS A 450 7.66 -0.92 25.79
N ALA A 451 6.48 -0.83 25.18
CA ALA A 451 6.08 -1.75 24.12
C ALA A 451 7.04 -1.68 22.93
N LEU A 452 7.43 -0.48 22.50
CA LEU A 452 8.39 -0.27 21.42
C LEU A 452 9.80 -0.78 21.74
N GLN A 453 10.24 -0.75 22.99
CA GLN A 453 11.55 -1.31 23.36
C GLN A 453 11.62 -2.84 23.20
N ILE A 454 10.48 -3.53 23.30
CA ILE A 454 10.41 -5.00 23.25
C ILE A 454 9.97 -5.46 21.86
N ASN A 455 9.04 -4.74 21.24
CA ASN A 455 8.44 -5.15 19.98
C ASN A 455 9.46 -5.04 18.81
N THR A 456 9.59 -6.14 18.07
CA THR A 456 10.52 -6.26 16.94
C THR A 456 9.82 -6.34 15.58
N THR A 457 8.49 -6.28 15.54
CA THR A 457 7.66 -6.60 14.37
C THR A 457 6.98 -5.37 13.76
N LEU A 458 6.61 -4.39 14.59
CA LEU A 458 5.98 -3.14 14.20
C LEU A 458 6.92 -2.32 13.30
N ARG A 459 6.36 -1.88 12.17
CA ARG A 459 7.00 -1.03 11.17
C ARG A 459 6.39 0.37 11.13
N SER A 460 5.10 0.48 11.42
CA SER A 460 4.36 1.74 11.36
C SER A 460 3.52 1.96 12.61
N VAL A 461 3.67 3.10 13.27
CA VAL A 461 2.84 3.50 14.42
C VAL A 461 2.33 4.91 14.22
N THR A 462 1.01 5.08 14.19
CA THR A 462 0.35 6.40 14.22
C THR A 462 -0.22 6.65 15.60
N TRP A 463 0.07 7.82 16.19
CA TRP A 463 -0.21 8.08 17.61
C TRP A 463 -0.63 9.52 17.94
N ASP A 464 -1.13 10.29 16.97
CA ASP A 464 -1.56 11.68 17.19
C ASP A 464 -2.87 11.81 18.01
N ARG A 465 -3.16 13.00 18.52
CA ARG A 465 -4.40 13.30 19.30
C ARG A 465 -4.59 12.40 20.53
N ASN A 466 -3.50 12.11 21.25
CA ASN A 466 -3.51 11.36 22.49
C ASN A 466 -3.34 12.25 23.73
N ASN A 467 -3.29 13.58 23.56
CA ASN A 467 -3.04 14.54 24.64
C ASN A 467 -1.71 14.24 25.36
N THR A 468 -0.70 13.82 24.59
CA THR A 468 0.66 13.56 25.09
C THR A 468 1.40 14.88 25.29
N THR A 469 2.05 15.05 26.44
CA THR A 469 2.84 16.23 26.76
C THR A 469 4.33 16.01 26.45
N ALA A 470 5.15 17.04 26.64
CA ALA A 470 6.59 16.95 26.43
C ALA A 470 7.27 15.82 27.22
N THR A 471 6.73 15.42 28.38
CA THR A 471 7.28 14.30 29.17
C THR A 471 7.01 12.95 28.52
N GLY A 472 5.77 12.69 28.09
CA GLY A 472 5.42 11.46 27.39
C GLY A 472 6.18 11.31 26.06
N PHE A 473 6.39 12.42 25.37
CA PHE A 473 7.23 12.43 24.17
C PHE A 473 8.70 12.10 24.44
N GLN A 474 9.28 12.55 25.56
CA GLN A 474 10.65 12.17 25.96
C GLN A 474 10.79 10.67 26.22
N ASP A 475 9.77 10.06 26.82
CA ASP A 475 9.77 8.61 27.06
C ASP A 475 9.77 7.83 25.74
N VAL A 476 8.95 8.25 24.78
CA VAL A 476 8.93 7.62 23.45
C VAL A 476 10.22 7.89 22.67
N ALA A 477 10.76 9.10 22.71
CA ALA A 477 12.04 9.42 22.07
C ALA A 477 13.17 8.52 22.59
N ARG A 478 13.26 8.31 23.92
CA ARG A 478 14.24 7.42 24.54
C ARG A 478 14.06 5.95 24.14
N ALA A 479 12.81 5.51 24.00
CA ALA A 479 12.51 4.16 23.51
C ALA A 479 12.92 3.98 22.04
N LEU A 480 12.68 4.98 21.20
CA LEU A 480 13.05 4.96 19.78
C LEU A 480 14.56 4.98 19.55
N GLU A 481 15.37 5.46 20.50
CA GLU A 481 16.83 5.31 20.44
C GLU A 481 17.28 3.84 20.47
N HIS A 482 16.46 2.96 21.04
CA HIS A 482 16.74 1.53 21.21
C HIS A 482 15.87 0.64 20.32
N ASN A 483 14.83 1.19 19.69
CA ASN A 483 14.02 0.47 18.71
C ASN A 483 14.57 0.70 17.30
N PHE A 484 14.93 -0.40 16.62
CA PHE A 484 15.49 -0.39 15.27
C PHE A 484 14.56 -0.99 14.21
N THR A 485 13.33 -1.35 14.60
CA THR A 485 12.39 -2.07 13.75
C THR A 485 11.34 -1.17 13.13
N LEU A 486 10.98 -0.09 13.83
CA LEU A 486 10.03 0.90 13.40
C LEU A 486 10.61 1.75 12.25
N GLN A 487 9.92 1.78 11.13
CA GLN A 487 10.33 2.49 9.91
C GLN A 487 9.57 3.80 9.72
N TYR A 488 8.32 3.84 10.18
CA TYR A 488 7.42 4.96 9.97
C TYR A 488 6.69 5.33 11.26
N MET A 489 6.85 6.58 11.68
CA MET A 489 6.14 7.11 12.84
C MET A 489 5.84 8.58 12.59
N PRO A 490 4.64 8.92 12.06
CA PRO A 490 4.27 10.30 11.80
C PRO A 490 4.47 11.16 13.04
N LEU A 491 4.94 12.40 12.84
CA LEU A 491 4.94 13.39 13.90
C LEU A 491 3.50 13.64 14.34
N PRO A 492 3.19 13.51 15.64
CA PRO A 492 1.85 13.79 16.15
C PRO A 492 1.64 15.30 16.24
N LEU A 493 1.31 15.91 15.10
CA LEU A 493 1.27 17.37 14.93
C LEU A 493 0.30 18.03 15.90
N SER A 494 -0.84 17.41 16.19
CA SER A 494 -1.85 17.98 17.09
C SER A 494 -1.29 18.10 18.51
N ASP A 495 -0.73 17.00 19.02
CA ASP A 495 -0.19 16.94 20.38
C ASP A 495 1.14 17.72 20.50
N VAL A 496 1.99 17.70 19.48
CA VAL A 496 3.23 18.49 19.42
C VAL A 496 2.93 19.98 19.44
N THR A 497 1.93 20.44 18.66
CA THR A 497 1.53 21.85 18.66
C THR A 497 1.00 22.27 20.04
N GLN A 498 0.25 21.39 20.71
CA GLN A 498 -0.23 21.64 22.07
C GLN A 498 0.91 21.67 23.10
N ALA A 499 1.87 20.74 23.01
CA ALA A 499 3.05 20.69 23.87
C ALA A 499 4.01 21.87 23.62
N TYR A 500 4.12 22.34 22.37
CA TYR A 500 4.92 23.50 22.01
C TYR A 500 4.40 24.77 22.69
N ARG A 501 3.07 24.94 22.76
CA ARG A 501 2.44 26.06 23.49
C ARG A 501 2.74 26.04 24.99
N SER A 502 2.97 24.88 25.59
CA SER A 502 3.25 24.77 27.03
C SER A 502 4.75 24.78 27.37
N ALA A 503 5.60 24.20 26.52
CA ALA A 503 7.04 24.11 26.73
C ALA A 503 7.82 24.02 25.39
N PRO A 504 8.16 25.16 24.75
CA PRO A 504 8.76 25.16 23.41
C PRO A 504 10.17 24.55 23.37
N GLU A 505 11.02 24.84 24.36
CA GLU A 505 12.44 24.38 24.38
C GLU A 505 12.58 22.85 24.42
N LYS A 506 11.66 22.15 25.09
CA LYS A 506 11.69 20.68 25.20
C LYS A 506 11.17 20.01 23.93
N THR A 507 10.28 20.67 23.21
CA THR A 507 9.58 20.13 22.06
C THR A 507 10.46 20.06 20.81
N ASP A 508 11.39 21.01 20.62
CA ASP A 508 12.33 21.02 19.47
C ASP A 508 13.30 19.83 19.47
N GLN A 509 13.84 19.46 20.64
CA GLN A 509 14.76 18.33 20.77
C GLN A 509 14.03 17.00 20.50
N ILE A 510 12.78 16.91 20.93
CA ILE A 510 11.88 15.78 20.72
C ILE A 510 11.50 15.65 19.25
N GLN A 511 11.18 16.75 18.57
CA GLN A 511 10.87 16.75 17.14
C GLN A 511 12.05 16.23 16.33
N ARG A 512 13.29 16.62 16.67
CA ARG A 512 14.51 16.05 16.04
C ARG A 512 14.68 14.56 16.32
N ALA A 513 14.40 14.11 17.55
CA ALA A 513 14.48 12.69 17.90
C ALA A 513 13.44 11.83 17.16
N LEU A 514 12.20 12.34 17.01
CA LEU A 514 11.14 11.67 16.26
C LEU A 514 11.34 11.72 14.74
N LEU A 515 11.93 12.80 14.21
CA LEU A 515 12.30 12.93 12.79
C LEU A 515 13.48 12.05 12.40
N ARG A 516 14.38 11.73 13.35
CA ARG A 516 15.55 10.88 13.10
C ARG A 516 15.16 9.55 12.45
N ASN A 517 14.10 8.89 12.93
CA ASN A 517 13.65 7.60 12.39
C ASN A 517 12.94 7.72 11.03
N ASN A 518 12.25 8.84 10.74
CA ASN A 518 11.65 9.08 9.42
C ASN A 518 12.69 9.49 8.35
N GLN A 519 13.86 10.01 8.75
CA GLN A 519 14.92 10.44 7.84
C GLN A 519 16.03 9.40 7.63
N THR A 520 16.10 8.34 8.47
CA THR A 520 17.11 7.30 8.32
C THR A 520 16.63 6.09 7.53
N GLN A 521 16.85 6.14 6.22
CA GLN A 521 17.17 4.95 5.42
C GLN A 521 18.56 4.33 5.77
N ARG A 522 19.20 4.70 6.89
CA ARG A 522 20.62 4.39 7.13
C ARG A 522 20.97 4.03 8.58
N PHE A 523 20.25 3.12 9.23
CA PHE A 523 20.78 2.43 10.42
C PHE A 523 20.97 0.94 10.13
N SER A 524 22.24 0.53 10.13
CA SER A 524 22.68 -0.81 9.74
C SER A 524 22.14 -1.86 10.70
N GLN A 525 21.45 -2.88 10.16
CA GLN A 525 20.99 -4.09 10.87
C GLN A 525 22.09 -4.76 11.73
N LYS A 526 23.35 -4.38 11.52
CA LYS A 526 24.54 -4.71 12.29
C LYS A 526 24.44 -4.46 13.80
N GLN A 527 23.69 -3.45 14.24
CA GLN A 527 23.48 -3.18 15.67
C GLN A 527 22.30 -3.95 16.27
N ALA A 528 21.26 -4.22 15.48
CA ALA A 528 20.12 -5.03 15.91
C ALA A 528 20.49 -6.51 16.13
N LEU A 529 21.34 -7.09 15.25
CA LEU A 529 21.88 -8.44 15.45
C LEU A 529 22.80 -8.54 16.69
N ARG A 530 23.60 -7.52 16.98
CA ARG A 530 24.46 -7.47 18.18
C ARG A 530 23.65 -7.45 19.49
N LEU A 531 22.50 -6.77 19.50
CA LEU A 531 21.63 -6.70 20.67
C LEU A 531 20.78 -7.97 20.85
N HIS A 532 20.29 -8.57 19.76
CA HIS A 532 19.59 -9.85 19.81
C HIS A 532 20.51 -10.98 20.29
N GLN A 533 21.76 -10.98 19.86
CA GLN A 533 22.76 -11.91 20.37
C GLN A 533 23.19 -11.58 21.80
N GLY A 534 23.40 -10.32 22.19
CA GLY A 534 23.73 -9.97 23.58
C GLY A 534 22.69 -10.45 24.61
N LEU A 535 21.43 -10.58 24.20
CA LEU A 535 20.35 -11.12 25.04
C LEU A 535 20.35 -12.66 25.10
N VAL A 536 20.58 -13.33 23.96
CA VAL A 536 20.62 -14.80 23.84
C VAL A 536 21.93 -15.38 24.39
N THR A 537 23.06 -14.70 24.19
CA THR A 537 24.34 -15.09 24.80
C THR A 537 24.32 -14.85 26.30
N SER A 538 23.65 -13.81 26.81
CA SER A 538 23.53 -13.58 28.26
C SER A 538 22.90 -14.75 29.01
N THR A 539 21.88 -15.42 28.46
CA THR A 539 21.23 -16.56 29.13
C THR A 539 22.07 -17.83 29.01
N ALA A 540 22.59 -18.12 27.82
CA ALA A 540 23.52 -19.24 27.60
C ALA A 540 24.81 -19.10 28.42
N GLU A 541 25.37 -17.89 28.54
CA GLU A 541 26.54 -17.58 29.36
C GLU A 541 26.27 -17.76 30.86
N GLN A 542 25.10 -17.34 31.35
CA GLN A 542 24.72 -17.56 32.75
C GLN A 542 24.56 -19.05 33.08
N VAL A 543 23.96 -19.83 32.18
CA VAL A 543 23.83 -21.29 32.32
C VAL A 543 25.19 -21.97 32.26
N MET A 544 26.03 -21.58 31.29
CA MET A 544 27.40 -22.07 31.12
C MET A 544 28.26 -21.77 32.35
N GLU A 545 28.17 -20.57 32.92
CA GLU A 545 28.92 -20.18 34.12
C GLU A 545 28.50 -21.01 35.35
N ARG A 546 27.20 -21.24 35.55
CA ARG A 546 26.69 -22.12 36.61
C ARG A 546 27.18 -23.55 36.45
N LEU A 547 27.16 -24.10 35.23
CA LEU A 547 27.64 -25.45 34.93
C LEU A 547 29.17 -25.55 35.13
N CYS A 548 29.93 -24.55 34.67
CA CYS A 548 31.38 -24.47 34.87
C CYS A 548 31.75 -24.51 36.36
N VAL A 549 31.03 -23.77 37.21
CA VAL A 549 31.26 -23.79 38.67
C VAL A 549 31.00 -25.19 39.25
N ARG A 550 29.92 -25.86 38.85
CA ARG A 550 29.59 -27.22 39.33
C ARG A 550 30.62 -28.26 38.90
N VAL A 551 31.01 -28.26 37.63
CA VAL A 551 32.05 -29.16 37.11
C VAL A 551 33.40 -28.89 37.79
N GLN A 552 33.75 -27.62 38.01
CA GLN A 552 34.98 -27.23 38.72
C GLN A 552 35.00 -27.69 40.18
N GLN A 553 33.86 -27.63 40.88
CA GLN A 553 33.72 -28.14 42.25
C GLN A 553 33.94 -29.66 42.30
N GLN A 554 33.35 -30.41 41.37
CA GLN A 554 33.50 -31.87 41.27
C GLN A 554 34.93 -32.29 40.96
N VAL A 555 35.58 -31.59 40.03
CA VAL A 555 37.01 -31.80 39.73
C VAL A 555 37.89 -31.53 40.96
N CYS A 556 37.53 -30.56 41.83
CA CYS A 556 38.25 -30.31 43.07
C CYS A 556 38.07 -31.41 44.12
N VAL A 557 36.90 -32.06 44.19
CA VAL A 557 36.65 -33.22 45.07
C VAL A 557 37.49 -34.43 44.66
N LEU A 558 37.69 -34.61 43.36
CA LEU A 558 38.45 -35.72 42.78
C LEU A 558 39.98 -35.52 42.78
N LYS A 559 40.50 -34.40 43.31
CA LYS A 559 41.96 -34.08 43.36
C LYS A 559 42.80 -35.06 44.18
N GLY A 560 42.19 -35.97 44.94
CA GLY A 560 42.87 -36.95 45.79
C GLY A 560 43.02 -38.35 45.18
N CYS A 561 42.43 -38.63 44.01
CA CYS A 561 42.52 -39.91 43.31
C CYS A 561 43.37 -39.78 42.04
N GLU A 562 43.92 -40.90 41.52
CA GLU A 562 44.72 -40.90 40.29
C GLU A 562 43.96 -40.19 39.15
N GLU A 563 44.65 -39.30 38.42
CA GLU A 563 44.04 -38.46 37.38
C GLU A 563 43.46 -39.32 36.25
N GLY A 564 42.17 -39.65 36.32
CA GLY A 564 41.44 -40.34 35.26
C GLY A 564 41.18 -39.44 34.04
N GLU A 565 41.01 -40.06 32.86
CA GLU A 565 40.71 -39.39 31.59
C GLU A 565 39.51 -38.42 31.70
N GLU A 566 38.55 -38.71 32.57
CA GLU A 566 37.34 -37.91 32.81
C GLU A 566 37.66 -36.55 33.47
N VAL A 567 38.64 -36.50 34.37
CA VAL A 567 39.08 -35.26 35.03
C VAL A 567 39.84 -34.37 34.03
N GLN A 568 40.60 -34.98 33.12
CA GLN A 568 41.32 -34.26 32.07
C GLN A 568 40.36 -33.69 31.01
N THR A 569 39.35 -34.48 30.62
CA THR A 569 38.26 -34.05 29.73
C THR A 569 37.48 -32.88 30.32
N ALA A 570 37.16 -32.93 31.62
CA ALA A 570 36.48 -31.84 32.31
C ALA A 570 37.30 -30.54 32.35
N ARG A 571 38.62 -30.62 32.54
CA ARG A 571 39.50 -29.44 32.51
C ARG A 571 39.59 -28.82 31.12
N GLN A 572 39.56 -29.63 30.07
CA GLN A 572 39.59 -29.18 28.69
C GLN A 572 38.29 -28.44 28.32
N ILE A 573 37.13 -29.01 28.65
CA ILE A 573 35.82 -28.37 28.37
C ILE A 573 35.67 -27.06 29.17
N LEU A 574 36.15 -27.01 30.43
CA LEU A 574 36.18 -25.76 31.22
C LEU A 574 37.07 -24.68 30.59
N LYS A 575 38.13 -25.06 29.88
CA LYS A 575 39.00 -24.13 29.14
C LYS A 575 38.29 -23.61 27.89
N GLU A 576 37.60 -24.47 27.16
CA GLU A 576 36.83 -24.10 25.96
C GLU A 576 35.65 -23.18 26.29
N ALA A 577 34.94 -23.45 27.40
CA ALA A 577 33.87 -22.59 27.92
C ALA A 577 34.36 -21.20 28.37
N ARG A 578 35.63 -21.05 28.75
CA ARG A 578 36.23 -19.73 29.02
C ARG A 578 36.60 -19.00 27.73
N ASN A 579 37.11 -19.73 26.75
CA ASN A 579 37.54 -19.18 25.47
C ASN A 579 36.36 -18.75 24.58
N SER A 580 35.19 -19.38 24.72
CA SER A 580 33.98 -19.03 23.96
C SER A 580 33.54 -17.57 24.14
N ARG A 581 33.85 -16.95 25.29
CA ARG A 581 33.59 -15.51 25.57
C ARG A 581 34.30 -14.58 24.58
N ALA A 582 35.44 -14.99 24.02
CA ALA A 582 36.21 -14.21 23.06
C ALA A 582 35.90 -14.57 21.59
N LEU A 583 35.10 -15.62 21.35
CA LEU A 583 34.87 -16.17 20.02
C LEU A 583 34.12 -15.19 19.11
N TYR A 584 33.01 -14.63 19.60
CA TYR A 584 32.19 -13.70 18.83
C TYR A 584 32.93 -12.38 18.48
N PRO A 585 33.59 -11.68 19.44
CA PRO A 585 34.41 -10.51 19.12
C PRO A 585 35.50 -10.82 18.09
N SER A 586 36.18 -11.96 18.22
CA SER A 586 37.28 -12.35 17.33
C SER A 586 36.80 -12.64 15.90
N LEU A 587 35.65 -13.31 15.75
CA LEU A 587 35.05 -13.57 14.43
C LEU A 587 34.50 -12.30 13.78
N CYS A 588 33.96 -11.36 14.56
CA CYS A 588 33.54 -10.05 14.08
C CYS A 588 34.72 -9.22 13.58
N GLU A 589 35.84 -9.24 14.30
CA GLU A 589 37.07 -8.55 13.91
C GLU A 589 37.66 -9.16 12.64
N LEU A 590 37.72 -10.49 12.55
CA LEU A 590 38.16 -11.20 11.34
C LEU A 590 37.27 -10.87 10.12
N ALA A 591 35.95 -10.88 10.29
CA ALA A 591 35.01 -10.52 9.23
C ALA A 591 35.20 -9.06 8.78
N HIS A 592 35.54 -8.15 9.69
CA HIS A 592 35.79 -6.75 9.36
C HIS A 592 37.11 -6.55 8.61
N VAL A 593 38.20 -7.18 9.07
CA VAL A 593 39.54 -7.08 8.45
C VAL A 593 39.54 -7.58 7.01
N LEU A 594 38.78 -8.64 6.72
CA LEU A 594 38.67 -9.21 5.36
C LEU A 594 37.80 -8.37 4.39
N SER A 595 37.21 -7.26 4.85
CA SER A 595 36.19 -6.49 4.11
C SER A 595 36.66 -5.17 3.51
N VAL A 596 37.89 -4.74 3.78
CA VAL A 596 38.29 -3.33 3.60
C VAL A 596 38.37 -2.89 2.13
N ASP A 597 38.58 -3.81 1.17
CA ASP A 597 38.42 -3.53 -0.27
C ASP A 597 38.02 -4.79 -1.05
N GLY A 598 36.73 -5.16 -0.97
CA GLY A 598 36.20 -6.37 -1.60
C GLY A 598 36.08 -6.30 -3.14
N PRO A 599 36.03 -7.47 -3.83
CA PRO A 599 35.90 -7.58 -5.28
C PRO A 599 34.63 -6.90 -5.84
N VAL A 600 33.59 -6.76 -5.00
CA VAL A 600 32.34 -6.06 -5.32
C VAL A 600 32.58 -4.58 -5.61
N LYS A 601 33.37 -3.90 -4.77
CA LYS A 601 33.67 -2.47 -4.93
C LYS A 601 34.51 -2.22 -6.19
N GLN A 602 35.46 -3.12 -6.48
CA GLN A 602 36.24 -3.09 -7.72
C GLN A 602 35.34 -3.27 -8.95
N ARG A 603 34.37 -4.20 -8.90
CA ARG A 603 33.44 -4.44 -10.01
C ARG A 603 32.49 -3.27 -10.25
N LEU A 604 32.00 -2.65 -9.18
CA LEU A 604 31.15 -1.46 -9.26
C LEU A 604 31.92 -0.24 -9.82
N ASP A 605 33.21 -0.11 -9.51
CA ASP A 605 34.05 0.96 -10.08
C ASP A 605 34.30 0.73 -11.58
N THR A 606 34.51 -0.53 -12.01
CA THR A 606 34.57 -0.85 -13.46
C THR A 606 33.24 -0.57 -14.18
N LEU A 607 32.11 -0.92 -13.57
CA LEU A 607 30.77 -0.65 -14.12
C LEU A 607 30.48 0.85 -14.22
N ALA A 608 30.88 1.64 -13.22
CA ALA A 608 30.75 3.09 -13.26
C ALA A 608 31.55 3.69 -14.44
N GLY A 609 32.73 3.14 -14.73
CA GLY A 609 33.52 3.52 -15.90
C GLY A 609 32.88 3.16 -17.24
N GLU A 610 32.23 2.00 -17.33
CA GLU A 610 31.49 1.56 -18.53
C GLU A 610 30.22 2.40 -18.74
N LEU A 611 29.46 2.66 -17.68
CA LEU A 611 28.26 3.50 -17.71
C LEU A 611 28.57 4.95 -18.06
N ALA A 612 29.67 5.51 -17.53
CA ALA A 612 30.10 6.85 -17.92
C ALA A 612 30.40 6.93 -19.42
N LYS A 613 31.09 5.92 -19.99
CA LYS A 613 31.36 5.88 -21.43
C LYS A 613 30.10 5.70 -22.28
N ALA A 614 29.12 4.92 -21.80
CA ALA A 614 27.85 4.75 -22.49
C ALA A 614 27.04 6.07 -22.47
N ALA A 615 26.97 6.72 -21.31
CA ALA A 615 26.27 7.98 -21.16
C ALA A 615 26.95 9.13 -21.92
N ASP A 616 28.29 9.17 -21.99
CA ASP A 616 29.03 10.11 -22.84
C ASP A 616 28.67 9.90 -24.32
N LYS A 617 28.52 8.64 -24.79
CA LYS A 617 28.10 8.34 -26.16
C LYS A 617 26.65 8.75 -26.44
N GLU A 618 25.73 8.49 -25.52
CA GLU A 618 24.34 8.94 -25.65
C GLU A 618 24.25 10.47 -25.70
N LEU A 619 24.98 11.14 -24.82
CA LEU A 619 25.04 12.59 -24.78
C LEU A 619 25.66 13.17 -26.06
N GLN A 620 26.68 12.51 -26.61
CA GLN A 620 27.26 12.90 -27.89
C GLN A 620 26.24 12.83 -29.04
N VAL A 621 25.43 11.76 -29.11
CA VAL A 621 24.35 11.63 -30.11
C VAL A 621 23.29 12.74 -29.94
N VAL A 622 22.93 13.06 -28.70
CA VAL A 622 21.97 14.13 -28.40
C VAL A 622 22.54 15.49 -28.80
N VAL A 623 23.77 15.80 -28.41
CA VAL A 623 24.44 17.08 -28.74
C VAL A 623 24.64 17.20 -30.24
N ASP A 624 25.05 16.15 -30.95
CA ASP A 624 25.19 16.17 -32.40
C ASP A 624 23.83 16.42 -33.10
N SER A 625 22.76 15.83 -32.57
CA SER A 625 21.39 16.07 -33.05
C SER A 625 20.94 17.52 -32.79
N MET A 626 21.24 18.06 -31.60
CA MET A 626 20.96 19.45 -31.25
C MET A 626 21.74 20.43 -32.15
N VAL A 627 23.03 20.16 -32.39
CA VAL A 627 23.87 20.97 -33.29
C VAL A 627 23.36 20.88 -34.73
N SER A 628 22.90 19.71 -35.18
CA SER A 628 22.25 19.54 -36.49
C SER A 628 20.98 20.39 -36.59
N LEU A 629 20.12 20.33 -35.58
CA LEU A 629 18.90 21.14 -35.52
C LEU A 629 19.20 22.65 -35.50
N CYS A 630 20.23 23.08 -34.77
CA CYS A 630 20.68 24.48 -34.79
C CYS A 630 21.16 24.92 -36.18
N ARG A 631 21.84 24.04 -36.94
CA ARG A 631 22.24 24.32 -38.32
C ARG A 631 21.05 24.45 -39.25
N GLU A 632 20.02 23.64 -39.06
CA GLU A 632 18.78 23.68 -39.85
C GLU A 632 17.96 24.94 -39.56
N LEU A 633 17.79 25.29 -38.29
CA LEU A 633 16.97 26.44 -37.88
C LEU A 633 17.69 27.79 -38.10
N CYS A 634 19.02 27.86 -37.97
CA CYS A 634 19.79 29.11 -37.94
C CYS A 634 21.12 29.03 -38.74
N PRO A 635 21.10 28.86 -40.09
CA PRO A 635 22.30 28.57 -40.90
C PRO A 635 23.33 29.71 -40.96
N MET A 636 22.88 30.96 -40.98
CA MET A 636 23.77 32.14 -41.02
C MET A 636 24.52 32.35 -39.70
N SER A 637 23.86 32.09 -38.57
CA SER A 637 24.44 32.22 -37.23
C SER A 637 25.35 31.04 -36.91
N CYS A 638 25.00 29.81 -37.31
CA CYS A 638 25.84 28.62 -37.12
C CYS A 638 27.14 28.70 -37.94
N SER A 639 27.09 29.20 -39.18
CA SER A 639 28.32 29.40 -40.00
C SER A 639 29.21 30.54 -39.49
N ALA A 640 28.66 31.53 -38.78
CA ALA A 640 29.44 32.50 -38.03
C ALA A 640 30.06 31.86 -36.77
N ALA A 641 29.32 30.99 -36.08
CA ALA A 641 29.77 30.34 -34.85
C ALA A 641 30.77 29.19 -35.08
N GLU A 642 30.80 28.56 -36.25
CA GLU A 642 31.87 27.63 -36.66
C GLU A 642 33.25 28.32 -36.83
N ARG A 643 33.27 29.65 -36.95
CA ARG A 643 34.51 30.45 -36.98
C ARG A 643 34.99 30.87 -35.58
N LEU A 644 34.24 30.56 -34.53
CA LEU A 644 34.65 30.77 -33.14
C LEU A 644 35.57 29.63 -32.68
N SER A 645 36.36 29.89 -31.63
CA SER A 645 37.23 28.89 -31.01
C SER A 645 36.79 28.69 -29.54
N PRO A 646 36.30 27.50 -29.16
CA PRO A 646 36.18 26.28 -29.96
C PRO A 646 35.00 26.33 -30.98
N PRO A 647 35.10 25.65 -32.14
CA PRO A 647 34.03 25.60 -33.13
C PRO A 647 32.82 24.84 -32.60
N LEU A 648 31.61 25.18 -33.06
CA LEU A 648 30.35 24.59 -32.59
C LEU A 648 30.30 23.06 -32.77
N SER A 649 31.02 22.53 -33.77
CA SER A 649 31.19 21.08 -34.00
C SER A 649 32.04 20.35 -32.96
N SER A 650 32.80 21.08 -32.14
CA SER A 650 33.65 20.50 -31.08
C SER A 650 33.00 20.51 -29.70
N ILE A 651 31.77 21.06 -29.59
CA ILE A 651 31.00 21.04 -28.34
C ILE A 651 30.66 19.59 -27.95
N SER A 652 30.38 18.71 -28.91
CA SER A 652 30.09 17.30 -28.63
C SER A 652 31.28 16.52 -28.05
N GLU A 653 32.51 17.01 -28.26
CA GLU A 653 33.73 16.45 -27.63
C GLU A 653 34.02 17.03 -26.24
N GLN A 654 33.37 18.13 -25.86
CA GLN A 654 33.59 18.83 -24.58
C GLN A 654 32.53 18.55 -23.52
N VAL A 655 31.38 17.99 -23.93
CA VAL A 655 30.29 17.65 -23.02
C VAL A 655 30.45 16.19 -22.59
N SER A 656 30.92 15.97 -21.36
CA SER A 656 31.00 14.66 -20.72
C SER A 656 30.27 14.69 -19.39
N ILE A 657 29.62 13.58 -19.01
CA ILE A 657 29.03 13.48 -17.69
C ILE A 657 30.17 13.35 -16.66
N PRO A 658 30.15 14.10 -15.56
CA PRO A 658 31.17 13.96 -14.53
C PRO A 658 31.22 12.52 -14.03
N ARG A 659 32.34 11.83 -14.25
CA ARG A 659 32.54 10.44 -13.78
C ARG A 659 32.32 10.30 -12.28
N SER A 660 32.59 11.36 -11.53
CA SER A 660 32.30 11.45 -10.10
C SER A 660 30.79 11.39 -9.80
N ALA A 661 29.91 11.94 -10.64
CA ALA A 661 28.47 11.93 -10.40
C ALA A 661 27.88 10.53 -10.59
N ILE A 662 28.21 9.83 -11.69
CA ILE A 662 27.77 8.45 -11.94
C ILE A 662 28.36 7.50 -10.89
N ARG A 663 29.65 7.66 -10.59
CA ARG A 663 30.30 6.89 -9.54
C ARG A 663 29.66 7.13 -8.18
N ASN A 664 29.36 8.37 -7.82
CA ASN A 664 28.69 8.68 -6.57
C ASN A 664 27.28 8.09 -6.53
N ALA A 665 26.50 8.17 -7.60
CA ALA A 665 25.16 7.56 -7.65
C ALA A 665 25.19 6.03 -7.48
N LEU A 666 26.12 5.34 -8.15
CA LEU A 666 26.32 3.89 -8.00
C LEU A 666 26.88 3.51 -6.63
N MET A 667 27.84 4.26 -6.13
CA MET A 667 28.50 3.97 -4.85
C MET A 667 27.62 4.35 -3.65
N GLU A 668 26.76 5.35 -3.77
CA GLU A 668 25.88 5.82 -2.69
C GLU A 668 24.61 4.97 -2.56
N ARG A 669 24.11 4.36 -3.63
CA ARG A 669 22.90 3.51 -3.56
C ARG A 669 23.22 2.04 -3.71
N ALA A 670 23.76 1.63 -4.85
CA ALA A 670 23.98 0.21 -5.14
C ALA A 670 25.11 -0.40 -4.28
N ALA A 671 26.23 0.31 -4.08
CA ALA A 671 27.29 -0.21 -3.21
C ALA A 671 26.88 -0.22 -1.74
N GLU A 672 26.08 0.73 -1.28
CA GLU A 672 25.54 0.74 0.08
C GLU A 672 24.60 -0.45 0.31
N ASP A 673 23.69 -0.73 -0.62
CA ASP A 673 22.74 -1.84 -0.50
C ASP A 673 23.42 -3.20 -0.59
N ILE A 674 24.37 -3.38 -1.52
CA ILE A 674 25.11 -4.65 -1.64
C ILE A 674 26.01 -4.87 -0.42
N ASN A 675 26.71 -3.84 0.07
CA ASN A 675 27.51 -3.97 1.29
C ASN A 675 26.62 -4.22 2.51
N ARG A 676 25.42 -3.64 2.57
CA ARG A 676 24.45 -3.92 3.64
C ARG A 676 24.05 -5.40 3.65
N ALA A 677 23.66 -5.95 2.50
CA ALA A 677 23.31 -7.36 2.36
C ALA A 677 24.50 -8.29 2.69
N LEU A 678 25.71 -7.93 2.24
CA LEU A 678 26.92 -8.69 2.54
C LEU A 678 27.26 -8.67 4.03
N GLU A 679 27.10 -7.53 4.71
CA GLU A 679 27.29 -7.41 6.16
C GLU A 679 26.23 -8.17 6.97
N GLU A 680 24.98 -8.22 6.49
CA GLU A 680 23.93 -9.05 7.09
C GLU A 680 24.29 -10.54 7.03
N VAL A 681 24.75 -11.03 5.87
CA VAL A 681 25.20 -12.41 5.70
C VAL A 681 26.43 -12.71 6.57
N LYS A 682 27.42 -11.82 6.61
CA LYS A 682 28.61 -12.00 7.47
C LYS A 682 28.24 -12.15 8.93
N LEU A 683 27.37 -11.28 9.45
CA LEU A 683 26.92 -11.37 10.83
C LEU A 683 26.06 -12.59 11.10
N SER A 684 25.21 -12.98 10.15
CA SER A 684 24.44 -14.22 10.26
C SER A 684 25.35 -15.45 10.38
N VAL A 685 26.42 -15.51 9.58
CA VAL A 685 27.42 -16.59 9.66
C VAL A 685 28.19 -16.56 10.99
N VAL A 686 28.65 -15.38 11.43
CA VAL A 686 29.33 -15.23 12.73
C VAL A 686 28.41 -15.65 13.88
N SER A 687 27.12 -15.30 13.81
CA SER A 687 26.12 -15.69 14.79
C SER A 687 25.88 -17.19 14.81
N TYR A 688 25.69 -17.79 13.64
CA TYR A 688 25.47 -19.22 13.51
C TYR A 688 26.64 -20.03 14.07
N LEU A 689 27.87 -19.67 13.70
CA LEU A 689 29.09 -20.33 14.20
C LEU A 689 29.23 -20.20 15.72
N THR A 690 28.98 -19.01 16.27
CA THR A 690 29.09 -18.77 17.71
C THR A 690 28.06 -19.59 18.47
N ASN A 691 26.78 -19.55 18.06
CA ASN A 691 25.70 -20.27 18.73
C ASN A 691 25.93 -21.78 18.66
N SER A 692 26.30 -22.32 17.48
CA SER A 692 26.56 -23.75 17.33
C SER A 692 27.69 -24.26 18.22
N ILE A 693 28.76 -23.46 18.41
CA ILE A 693 29.87 -23.83 19.30
C ILE A 693 29.46 -23.71 20.77
N VAL A 694 28.72 -22.66 21.14
CA VAL A 694 28.24 -22.46 22.51
C VAL A 694 27.27 -23.56 22.93
N ASP A 695 26.35 -23.97 22.05
CA ASP A 695 25.41 -25.07 22.31
C ASP A 695 26.14 -26.40 22.51
N GLN A 696 27.16 -26.67 21.68
CA GLN A 696 27.99 -27.88 21.82
C GLN A 696 28.74 -27.89 23.16
N ILE A 697 29.34 -26.77 23.56
CA ILE A 697 30.04 -26.63 24.85
C ILE A 697 29.07 -26.83 26.03
N LEU A 698 27.84 -26.30 25.93
CA LEU A 698 26.81 -26.50 26.96
C LEU A 698 26.41 -27.97 27.09
N GLN A 699 26.23 -28.67 25.97
CA GLN A 699 25.92 -30.10 25.95
C GLN A 699 27.05 -30.92 26.58
N GLU A 700 28.31 -30.63 26.23
CA GLU A 700 29.49 -31.31 26.77
C GLU A 700 29.75 -31.01 28.25
N LEU A 701 29.49 -29.79 28.71
CA LEU A 701 29.53 -29.44 30.14
C LEU A 701 28.49 -30.24 30.93
N TYR A 702 27.30 -30.42 30.37
CA TYR A 702 26.21 -31.14 31.01
C TYR A 702 26.48 -32.65 31.08
N THR A 703 26.99 -33.27 30.01
CA THR A 703 27.38 -34.68 30.01
C THR A 703 28.53 -34.94 30.98
N THR A 704 29.55 -34.09 30.95
CA THR A 704 30.71 -34.18 31.87
C THR A 704 30.28 -34.05 33.33
N HIS A 705 29.37 -33.12 33.63
CA HIS A 705 28.79 -32.99 34.97
C HIS A 705 28.13 -34.30 35.42
N LYS A 706 27.31 -34.93 34.57
CA LYS A 706 26.66 -36.23 34.90
C LYS A 706 27.68 -37.34 35.16
N THR A 707 28.69 -37.46 34.32
CA THR A 707 29.74 -38.48 34.46
C THR A 707 30.52 -38.28 35.77
N LEU A 708 30.94 -37.04 36.07
CA LEU A 708 31.68 -36.75 37.30
C LEU A 708 30.84 -36.99 38.58
N VAL A 709 29.52 -36.71 38.55
CA VAL A 709 28.62 -37.09 39.66
C VAL A 709 28.66 -38.60 39.90
N LEU A 710 28.50 -39.39 38.83
CA LEU A 710 28.49 -40.86 38.92
C LEU A 710 29.82 -41.40 39.46
N VAL A 711 30.94 -40.84 39.02
CA VAL A 711 32.28 -41.23 39.46
C VAL A 711 32.48 -40.91 40.94
N ILE A 712 32.09 -39.70 41.39
CA ILE A 712 32.15 -39.33 42.81
C ILE A 712 31.27 -40.26 43.66
N SER A 713 30.08 -40.63 43.19
CA SER A 713 29.19 -41.57 43.88
C SER A 713 29.78 -42.99 44.00
N LEU A 714 30.63 -43.41 43.06
CA LEU A 714 31.34 -44.69 43.09
C LEU A 714 32.58 -44.66 44.01
N TYR A 715 33.28 -43.53 44.09
CA TYR A 715 34.51 -43.38 44.90
C TYR A 715 34.24 -43.05 46.39
N CYS A 716 33.10 -42.43 46.74
CA CYS A 716 32.79 -41.98 48.10
C CYS A 716 31.93 -42.94 48.95
N MET A 717 32.03 -44.25 48.78
CA MET A 717 31.40 -45.21 49.72
C MET A 717 32.35 -45.55 50.89
N PRO A 718 32.18 -45.02 52.11
CA PRO A 718 32.71 -45.65 53.31
C PRO A 718 31.70 -46.69 53.84
N SER A 719 32.22 -47.84 54.21
CA SER A 719 31.54 -48.83 55.04
C SER A 719 31.18 -48.27 56.43
N SER A 720 30.02 -48.69 56.94
CA SER A 720 29.49 -48.63 58.32
C SER A 720 28.73 -47.36 58.81
N SER A 721 27.42 -47.58 59.03
CA SER A 721 26.52 -47.15 60.11
C SER A 721 26.78 -45.82 60.85
N GLU A 722 25.89 -44.84 60.67
CA GLU A 722 24.91 -44.39 61.70
C GLU A 722 24.12 -43.13 61.26
N SER A 723 22.82 -43.17 61.53
CA SER A 723 21.85 -42.07 61.66
C SER A 723 21.47 -41.23 60.43
N GLU A 724 20.24 -41.50 59.97
CA GLU A 724 19.36 -40.59 59.24
C GLU A 724 19.31 -39.20 59.89
N LYS A 725 19.70 -38.15 59.14
CA LYS A 725 19.09 -36.81 59.19
C LYS A 725 19.18 -36.17 57.80
N ASP A 726 18.01 -36.09 57.17
CA ASP A 726 17.54 -35.15 56.15
C ASP A 726 18.59 -34.29 55.44
N PHE A 727 18.99 -34.74 54.25
CA PHE A 727 19.21 -33.85 53.11
C PHE A 727 18.10 -34.16 52.09
N GLU A 728 17.03 -33.38 52.10
CA GLU A 728 16.09 -33.36 50.98
C GLU A 728 16.86 -33.01 49.70
N LEU A 729 17.01 -34.01 48.83
CA LEU A 729 17.12 -33.76 47.40
C LEU A 729 15.87 -32.99 46.99
N VAL A 730 15.99 -31.68 46.81
CA VAL A 730 15.04 -30.98 45.95
C VAL A 730 15.29 -31.51 44.54
N PRO A 731 14.31 -32.17 43.90
CA PRO A 731 14.47 -32.61 42.53
C PRO A 731 14.51 -31.35 41.66
N VAL A 732 15.68 -31.01 41.12
CA VAL A 732 15.81 -30.06 40.01
C VAL A 732 15.39 -30.76 38.72
N VAL A 733 14.19 -31.31 38.72
CA VAL A 733 13.44 -31.71 37.53
C VAL A 733 12.45 -30.59 37.14
N GLY A 734 12.15 -29.66 38.05
CA GLY A 734 11.19 -28.56 37.80
C GLY A 734 11.73 -27.29 37.11
N VAL A 735 12.98 -27.23 36.63
CA VAL A 735 13.53 -26.04 35.94
C VAL A 735 14.03 -26.35 34.51
N LEU A 736 13.92 -27.61 34.06
CA LEU A 736 14.25 -28.01 32.68
C LEU A 736 13.03 -28.48 31.87
N GLU A 737 11.84 -28.60 32.47
CA GLU A 737 10.58 -28.94 31.77
C GLU A 737 9.75 -27.71 31.36
N THR A 738 10.26 -26.49 31.50
CA THR A 738 9.56 -25.26 31.02
C THR A 738 10.36 -24.47 29.98
N VAL A 739 11.40 -25.07 29.43
CA VAL A 739 12.04 -24.59 28.20
C VAL A 739 11.80 -25.67 27.15
N ASP A 740 10.66 -25.58 26.47
CA ASP A 740 10.40 -26.30 25.24
C ASP A 740 11.48 -25.94 24.20
N LEU A 741 12.56 -26.73 24.21
CA LEU A 741 13.63 -26.74 23.21
C LEU A 741 13.17 -27.41 21.89
N LEU A 742 11.87 -27.63 21.69
CA LEU A 742 11.30 -28.15 20.45
C LEU A 742 10.65 -27.08 19.56
N GLY A 743 10.63 -25.81 19.97
CA GLY A 743 10.14 -24.68 19.15
C GLY A 743 11.21 -23.90 18.39
N PHE A 744 12.50 -24.19 18.59
CA PHE A 744 13.63 -23.40 18.06
C PHE A 744 14.29 -23.99 16.80
N PHE A 745 13.50 -24.60 15.92
CA PHE A 745 13.92 -24.83 14.54
C PHE A 745 13.35 -23.73 13.64
N PRO A 746 14.14 -22.72 13.22
CA PRO A 746 13.85 -22.11 11.94
C PRO A 746 14.00 -23.23 10.90
N SER A 747 12.90 -23.58 10.24
CA SER A 747 12.96 -24.22 8.93
C SER A 747 13.92 -23.39 8.08
N SER A 748 15.03 -24.01 7.71
CA SER A 748 16.06 -23.49 6.84
C SER A 748 15.45 -22.68 5.68
N PRO A 749 15.89 -21.44 5.42
CA PRO A 749 15.68 -20.88 4.10
C PRO A 749 16.57 -21.68 3.15
N SER A 750 15.95 -22.59 2.40
CA SER A 750 16.57 -23.17 1.21
C SER A 750 16.98 -22.00 0.30
N LEU A 751 18.29 -21.81 0.16
CA LEU A 751 18.87 -21.03 -0.94
C LEU A 751 18.42 -21.70 -2.25
N GLY A 752 17.32 -21.20 -2.81
CA GLY A 752 16.82 -21.59 -4.12
C GLY A 752 17.77 -21.09 -5.20
N PHE A 753 18.81 -21.87 -5.49
CA PHE A 753 19.50 -21.77 -6.77
C PHE A 753 18.55 -22.27 -7.86
N MET A 754 18.20 -21.38 -8.79
CA MET A 754 17.59 -21.75 -10.07
C MET A 754 18.54 -22.70 -10.80
N GLU A 755 18.25 -24.00 -10.79
CA GLU A 755 18.81 -24.95 -11.75
C GLU A 755 17.74 -25.37 -12.76
N ASN A 756 18.09 -25.14 -14.03
CA ASN A 756 17.34 -25.52 -15.21
C ASN A 756 17.01 -27.01 -15.22
N SER A 757 15.74 -27.34 -15.46
CA SER A 757 15.36 -28.67 -15.93
C SER A 757 15.83 -28.88 -17.38
N PRO A 758 16.19 -30.12 -17.77
CA PRO A 758 15.29 -30.77 -18.72
C PRO A 758 15.16 -32.30 -18.56
N LYS A 759 13.95 -32.78 -18.90
CA LYS A 759 13.63 -34.01 -19.67
C LYS A 759 13.96 -35.39 -19.04
N LYS A 760 12.89 -36.13 -18.70
CA LYS A 760 12.31 -37.29 -19.45
C LYS A 760 11.81 -38.44 -18.54
N ARG A 761 10.56 -38.87 -18.82
CA ARG A 761 10.03 -40.27 -18.90
C ARG A 761 10.03 -41.10 -17.60
N LYS A 762 9.12 -42.04 -17.33
CA LYS A 762 7.83 -42.54 -17.86
C LYS A 762 7.44 -43.68 -16.88
N TYR A 763 6.19 -43.69 -16.40
CA TYR A 763 5.35 -44.89 -16.11
C TYR A 763 5.77 -45.88 -14.96
N PRO A 764 4.88 -46.81 -14.51
CA PRO A 764 3.89 -46.62 -13.43
C PRO A 764 3.81 -47.84 -12.47
N VAL A 765 2.68 -48.01 -11.74
CA VAL A 765 2.20 -49.26 -11.07
C VAL A 765 2.82 -49.45 -9.66
N SER A 766 2.14 -49.80 -8.56
CA SER A 766 0.83 -50.41 -8.26
C SER A 766 0.53 -50.28 -6.75
N SER A 767 -0.77 -50.21 -6.42
CA SER A 767 -1.48 -50.78 -5.26
C SER A 767 -0.69 -51.39 -4.09
N ASN A 768 -0.99 -50.97 -2.86
CA ASN A 768 -1.86 -51.78 -1.98
C ASN A 768 -2.28 -51.05 -0.71
N SER A 769 -3.56 -51.23 -0.41
CA SER A 769 -4.30 -50.99 0.83
C SER A 769 -3.85 -51.88 1.98
N LEU A 770 -4.16 -51.42 3.20
CA LEU A 770 -4.35 -52.09 4.52
C LEU A 770 -3.60 -51.22 5.57
N GLY A 771 -4.21 -50.47 6.48
CA GLY A 771 -5.52 -50.60 7.11
C GLY A 771 -5.43 -51.59 8.26
N GLU A 772 -5.11 -51.11 9.48
CA GLU A 772 -5.70 -51.52 10.78
C GLU A 772 -5.00 -50.82 11.97
N ASN A 773 -5.83 -50.22 12.83
CA ASN A 773 -5.81 -50.13 14.30
C ASN A 773 -4.45 -49.90 15.00
N VAL A 774 -4.25 -48.84 15.80
CA VAL A 774 -4.96 -48.39 17.01
C VAL A 774 -4.73 -46.90 17.23
#